data_AF-A0A022R2B0-F1
#
_entry.id   AF-A0A022R2B0-F1
#
_cell.length_a   1.000
_cell.length_b   1.000
_cell.length_c   1.000
_cell.angle_alpha   90.00
_cell.angle_beta   90.00
_cell.angle_gamma   90.00
#
_symmetry.space_group_name_H-M   'P 1'
#
loop_
_entity.id
_entity.type
_entity.pdbx_description
1 polymer ?
#
loop_
_entity_poly.entity_id
_entity_poly.type
_entity_poly.pdbx_seq_one_letter_code
_entity_poly.pdbx_strand_id
1 'polypeptide(L)'
;MEEPEINISGGAAAAAAAKTPSPKDFVCPITTHIFDDPVTLETGQTYERRAIQEWLDRGNATCPITRQKLHSIHLPKTNYVLKRLIASWLDRNPGCSPPTPIGQSKRAVSPNSVISQAAVDGAVTELKLAITDLCTSEILKEAEIAVLKIERLWKESNVGPEIMQALLSKPPVVNGFVEMLFNSVDKLVLRATVLVLTELASRDDSVVQTLTRVDSDVECVVELFKKGLTEAVVLVHLLKPSAKILLEMELVDYLLATVTKTEDNGVAKMCVGPKTASLVLLGNILRGCDEEARVSEIVRSVVSSGAIEGVVVSLKGGDVTERVAAVGVLLRCILEDGKCRNVIAEKSELGFLLEMFVGVNDVQKFEIVRFLFELVKLNRRSLNDQILHVLRDEGTFSTMHTLLVYQQNSVFERSPIVAGLLLQLDLLEEPRKMSIYREEAIDTLISCLRNTESPSAQITAAETILSLQGRFSYSGKSLSRAILLKRAGLDKNYKAFMRKDQRRRSISLESQDNMEDERNAEEWERKVAFVLVSHEFGLVFEALAEGLKSKYEELQSLCFMTATWLVYMLSILPDTGIRGAARVCLLKHFISIFKSDKDTENRALAMLALNSFTQGFQDLGGHMKDIMKGLRELKKSSTMAFEMLKVFSAEHDNSADIWNHQELSQEDCSSNGEVLTVTCFKGKIFSGHSDGTIKVWKSENSELNLIQEIHEHTKHVTSLAVVHSSEKLYSGSLDKTVRVWAITEEGIYCEQVQETKDQINTLVVANSIACYIPQGAGVKVHSWNGSSKVLNQHKYAKCLALVQGKLYCGCNDNSIQEIDLATGTLGNIQSGSKKLIGKVYPIYALQVYDGLIYGAGPSFDGSNVKIWSTSNYSIVGSLASTLDIRTMSVSSELIYLGCKSGVIEIWCKKKLSRVETLQIIPTSRILCMAIDTNEDFLVVGTSDGRIQTWGFS
;
A
#
# COMPACT_ATOMS: atom_id res chain seq x y z
N MET A 1 -31.02 44.13 21.93
CA MET A 1 -29.91 44.47 22.83
C MET A 1 -29.18 45.61 22.18
N GLU A 2 -29.51 46.80 22.66
CA GLU A 2 -28.88 48.13 22.47
C GLU A 2 -28.42 48.53 21.06
N GLU A 3 -29.40 48.98 20.27
CA GLU A 3 -29.52 50.30 19.62
C GLU A 3 -28.63 51.46 20.15
N PRO A 4 -28.47 52.61 19.43
CA PRO A 4 -29.46 53.23 18.52
C PRO A 4 -28.90 53.72 17.14
N GLU A 5 -29.67 53.69 16.03
CA GLU A 5 -30.80 54.58 15.65
C GLU A 5 -30.32 56.03 15.38
N ILE A 6 -30.71 56.80 14.35
CA ILE A 6 -31.99 57.07 13.65
C ILE A 6 -31.59 57.96 12.43
N ASN A 7 -32.04 57.70 11.18
CA ASN A 7 -33.28 58.21 10.55
C ASN A 7 -33.31 59.78 10.50
N ILE A 8 -33.72 60.55 9.48
CA ILE A 8 -34.86 60.49 8.54
C ILE A 8 -34.64 61.58 7.43
N SER A 9 -35.21 61.39 6.24
CA SER A 9 -35.85 62.38 5.32
C SER A 9 -35.12 63.68 4.96
N GLY A 10 -35.03 64.14 3.72
CA GLY A 10 -36.02 64.12 2.64
C GLY A 10 -36.14 65.55 2.09
N GLY A 11 -36.48 65.69 0.80
CA GLY A 11 -36.95 66.96 0.24
C GLY A 11 -35.98 67.67 -0.71
N ALA A 12 -36.35 67.68 -1.98
CA ALA A 12 -35.69 68.36 -3.08
C ALA A 12 -35.73 69.89 -2.98
N ALA A 13 -34.68 70.55 -3.50
CA ALA A 13 -34.74 71.90 -4.01
C ALA A 13 -33.80 72.04 -5.21
N ALA A 14 -34.35 72.42 -6.37
CA ALA A 14 -33.60 72.75 -7.57
C ALA A 14 -32.95 74.13 -7.41
N ALA A 15 -31.66 74.27 -7.72
CA ALA A 15 -31.03 75.53 -8.11
C ALA A 15 -29.64 75.33 -8.74
N ALA A 16 -29.47 75.90 -9.94
CA ALA A 16 -28.23 76.42 -10.54
C ALA A 16 -26.99 75.50 -10.59
N ALA A 17 -26.67 75.04 -11.80
CA ALA A 17 -25.38 74.43 -12.13
C ALA A 17 -24.23 75.44 -11.93
N ALA A 18 -23.65 75.43 -10.72
CA ALA A 18 -22.37 76.05 -10.45
C ALA A 18 -21.28 75.24 -11.17
N LYS A 19 -20.52 75.89 -12.05
CA LYS A 19 -19.30 75.32 -12.65
C LYS A 19 -18.32 75.00 -11.53
N THR A 20 -18.15 73.72 -11.19
CA THR A 20 -17.10 73.27 -10.29
C THR A 20 -15.73 73.52 -10.92
N PRO A 21 -14.82 74.28 -10.26
CA PRO A 21 -13.48 74.49 -10.78
C PRO A 21 -12.72 73.15 -10.82
N SER A 22 -11.92 72.92 -11.87
CA SER A 22 -11.12 71.71 -12.01
C SER A 22 -10.17 71.53 -10.83
N PRO A 23 -9.97 70.30 -10.33
CA PRO A 23 -8.94 70.02 -9.32
C PRO A 23 -7.58 70.56 -9.77
N LYS A 24 -6.86 71.24 -8.88
CA LYS A 24 -5.55 71.85 -9.18
C LYS A 24 -4.54 70.81 -9.69
N ASP A 25 -4.67 69.56 -9.26
CA ASP A 25 -3.79 68.45 -9.63
C ASP A 25 -3.98 67.94 -11.07
N PHE A 26 -5.07 68.36 -11.74
CA PHE A 26 -5.33 68.00 -13.14
C PHE A 26 -4.84 69.05 -14.12
N VAL A 27 -4.31 70.16 -13.62
CA VAL A 27 -3.90 71.31 -14.43
C VAL A 27 -2.38 71.39 -14.49
N CYS A 28 -1.85 71.53 -15.70
CA CYS A 28 -0.42 71.73 -15.91
C CYS A 28 0.03 73.09 -15.36
N PRO A 29 1.08 73.14 -14.52
CA PRO A 29 1.56 74.41 -13.96
C PRO A 29 2.12 75.40 -15.00
N ILE A 30 2.53 74.92 -16.19
CA ILE A 30 3.08 75.76 -17.27
C ILE A 30 1.95 76.27 -18.18
N THR A 31 1.08 75.38 -18.64
CA THR A 31 0.04 75.74 -19.62
C THR A 31 -1.23 76.25 -18.96
N THR A 32 -1.42 76.01 -17.65
CA THR A 32 -2.64 76.30 -16.89
C THR A 32 -3.91 75.62 -17.44
N HIS A 33 -3.73 74.63 -18.32
CA HIS A 33 -4.79 73.80 -18.90
C HIS A 33 -4.78 72.40 -18.29
N ILE A 34 -5.91 71.70 -18.40
CA ILE A 34 -6.03 70.29 -17.99
C ILE A 34 -5.04 69.45 -18.82
N PHE A 35 -4.35 68.50 -18.19
CA PHE A 35 -3.41 67.63 -18.90
C PHE A 35 -4.11 66.77 -19.97
N ASP A 36 -3.53 66.74 -21.17
CA ASP A 36 -3.87 65.82 -22.27
C ASP A 36 -2.85 64.67 -22.34
N ASP A 37 -1.56 64.99 -22.15
CA ASP A 37 -0.48 64.02 -22.08
C ASP A 37 0.48 64.33 -20.90
N PRO A 38 0.09 64.00 -19.66
CA PRO A 38 0.86 64.32 -18.46
C PRO A 38 2.15 63.52 -18.37
N VAL A 39 3.27 64.18 -18.08
CA VAL A 39 4.58 63.58 -17.87
C VAL A 39 5.15 64.03 -16.53
N THR A 40 5.51 63.08 -15.67
CA THR A 40 6.09 63.36 -14.36
C THR A 40 7.61 63.30 -14.45
N LEU A 41 8.28 64.40 -14.12
CA LEU A 41 9.75 64.46 -14.06
C LEU A 41 10.28 63.76 -12.80
N GLU A 42 11.58 63.47 -12.77
CA GLU A 42 12.26 62.89 -11.59
C GLU A 42 12.13 63.74 -10.30
N THR A 43 11.81 65.03 -10.45
CA THR A 43 11.53 65.94 -9.33
C THR A 43 10.14 65.75 -8.71
N GLY A 44 9.34 64.80 -9.23
CA GLY A 44 7.97 64.51 -8.80
C GLY A 44 6.90 65.45 -9.37
N GLN A 45 7.29 66.49 -10.10
CA GLN A 45 6.36 67.44 -10.72
C GLN A 45 5.87 66.96 -12.08
N THR A 46 4.57 67.15 -12.35
CA THR A 46 3.92 66.72 -13.59
C THR A 46 3.64 67.90 -14.51
N TYR A 47 3.95 67.73 -15.78
CA TYR A 47 3.81 68.75 -16.83
C TYR A 47 3.16 68.16 -18.08
N GLU A 48 2.54 69.03 -18.89
CA GLU A 48 2.06 68.65 -20.22
C GLU A 48 3.29 68.38 -21.11
N ARG A 49 3.31 67.23 -21.80
CA ARG A 49 4.49 66.76 -22.56
C ARG A 49 5.05 67.84 -23.47
N ARG A 50 4.18 68.51 -24.24
CA ARG A 50 4.58 69.56 -25.19
C ARG A 50 5.23 70.75 -24.49
N ALA A 51 4.67 71.19 -23.37
CA ALA A 51 5.15 72.37 -22.65
C ALA A 51 6.51 72.14 -21.98
N ILE A 52 6.72 70.95 -21.42
CA ILE A 52 8.02 70.61 -20.83
C ILE A 52 9.07 70.30 -21.90
N GLN A 53 8.67 69.74 -23.06
CA GLN A 53 9.57 69.57 -24.20
C GLN A 53 10.07 70.94 -24.71
N GLU A 54 9.16 71.91 -24.92
CA GLU A 54 9.54 73.27 -25.32
C GLU A 54 10.45 73.96 -24.29
N TRP A 55 10.24 73.71 -23.00
CA TRP A 55 11.09 74.23 -21.94
C TRP A 55 12.53 73.69 -22.04
N LEU A 56 12.69 72.39 -22.30
CA LEU A 56 13.98 71.74 -22.50
C LEU A 56 14.64 72.15 -23.81
N ASP A 57 13.86 72.29 -24.89
CA ASP A 57 14.34 72.69 -26.23
C ASP A 57 14.90 74.12 -26.25
N ARG A 58 14.45 74.99 -25.33
CA ARG A 58 15.02 76.33 -25.08
C ARG A 58 16.37 76.31 -24.35
N GLY A 59 16.93 75.12 -24.08
CA GLY A 59 18.23 74.94 -23.42
C GLY A 59 18.17 74.98 -21.89
N ASN A 60 16.97 74.95 -21.29
CA ASN A 60 16.85 74.90 -19.83
C ASN A 60 17.08 73.47 -19.32
N ALA A 61 18.05 73.28 -18.43
CA ALA A 61 18.36 71.98 -17.82
C ALA A 61 17.82 71.83 -16.39
N THR A 62 16.80 72.62 -16.02
CA THR A 62 16.22 72.65 -14.66
C THR A 62 14.71 72.48 -14.70
N CYS A 63 14.14 71.89 -13.66
CA CYS A 63 12.69 71.78 -13.48
C CYS A 63 12.07 73.18 -13.29
N PRO A 64 11.00 73.55 -14.05
CA PRO A 64 10.40 74.88 -14.01
C PRO A 64 9.95 75.37 -12.62
N ILE A 65 9.45 74.46 -11.77
CA ILE A 65 8.92 74.82 -10.44
C ILE A 65 9.97 74.62 -9.35
N THR A 66 10.59 73.43 -9.30
CA THR A 66 11.51 73.11 -8.20
C THR A 66 12.90 73.70 -8.39
N ARG A 67 13.23 74.18 -9.60
CA ARG A 67 14.55 74.67 -10.03
C ARG A 67 15.69 73.67 -9.85
N GLN A 68 15.38 72.41 -9.55
CA GLN A 68 16.36 71.34 -9.46
C GLN A 68 16.89 70.99 -10.85
N LYS A 69 18.19 70.69 -10.94
CA LYS A 69 18.84 70.30 -12.19
C LYS A 69 18.37 68.91 -12.61
N LEU A 70 17.95 68.77 -13.85
CA LEU A 70 17.50 67.49 -14.40
C LEU A 70 18.70 66.65 -14.83
N HIS A 71 18.75 65.39 -14.42
CA HIS A 71 19.80 64.41 -14.77
C HIS A 71 19.66 63.87 -16.19
N SER A 72 18.44 63.92 -16.76
CA SER A 72 18.15 63.53 -18.13
C SER A 72 17.30 64.57 -18.85
N ILE A 73 17.65 64.87 -20.11
CA ILE A 73 16.88 65.75 -21.01
C ILE A 73 15.80 64.93 -21.76
N HIS A 74 15.83 63.60 -21.66
CA HIS A 74 14.78 62.75 -22.23
C HIS A 74 13.54 62.73 -21.33
N LEU A 75 12.39 63.10 -21.90
CA LEU A 75 11.12 63.07 -21.20
C LEU A 75 10.66 61.63 -20.90
N PRO A 76 10.22 61.34 -19.65
CA PRO A 76 9.61 60.07 -19.30
C PRO A 76 8.35 59.72 -20.12
N LYS A 77 7.94 58.46 -20.02
CA LYS A 77 6.65 57.99 -20.54
C LYS A 77 5.50 58.70 -19.83
N THR A 78 4.35 58.76 -20.50
CA THR A 78 3.13 59.39 -19.99
C THR A 78 2.69 58.76 -18.66
N ASN A 79 2.24 59.60 -17.73
CA ASN A 79 1.63 59.17 -16.48
C ASN A 79 0.20 58.68 -16.76
N TYR A 80 0.08 57.40 -17.14
CA TYR A 80 -1.20 56.78 -17.48
C TYR A 80 -2.21 56.75 -16.31
N VAL A 81 -1.74 56.80 -15.06
CA VAL A 81 -2.61 56.86 -13.88
C VAL A 81 -3.32 58.21 -13.82
N LEU A 82 -2.57 59.32 -13.92
CA LEU A 82 -3.16 60.65 -13.94
C LEU A 82 -4.06 60.85 -15.17
N LYS A 83 -3.66 60.32 -16.33
CA LYS A 83 -4.47 60.35 -17.56
C LYS A 83 -5.82 59.63 -17.41
N ARG A 84 -5.84 58.46 -16.75
CA ARG A 84 -7.09 57.73 -16.45
C ARG A 84 -7.97 58.45 -15.44
N LEU A 85 -7.37 59.11 -14.43
CA LEU A 85 -8.10 59.90 -13.43
C LEU A 85 -8.76 61.13 -14.06
N ILE A 86 -8.06 61.82 -14.97
CA ILE A 86 -8.60 62.95 -15.73
C ILE A 86 -9.73 62.51 -16.66
N ALA A 87 -9.56 61.39 -17.38
CA ALA A 87 -10.62 60.84 -18.23
C ALA A 87 -11.89 60.51 -17.42
N SER A 88 -11.74 59.84 -16.28
CA SER A 88 -12.86 59.55 -15.36
C SER A 88 -13.52 60.82 -14.79
N TRP A 89 -12.76 61.89 -14.57
CA TRP A 89 -13.30 63.17 -14.11
C TRP A 89 -14.03 63.94 -15.23
N LEU A 90 -13.54 63.86 -16.47
CA LEU A 90 -14.16 64.46 -17.66
C LEU A 90 -15.49 63.78 -18.01
N ASP A 91 -15.56 62.45 -17.90
CA ASP A 91 -16.82 61.68 -18.07
C ASP A 91 -17.90 62.12 -17.08
N ARG A 92 -17.49 62.56 -15.88
CA ARG A 92 -18.39 63.07 -14.84
C ARG A 92 -18.73 64.56 -15.00
N ASN A 93 -18.00 65.32 -15.83
CA ASN A 93 -18.15 66.76 -16.02
C ASN A 93 -18.06 67.17 -17.51
N PRO A 94 -19.09 66.87 -18.33
CA PRO A 94 -19.06 67.03 -19.79
C PRO A 94 -19.01 68.47 -20.33
N GLY A 95 -18.73 69.49 -19.49
CA GLY A 95 -18.63 70.90 -19.87
C GLY A 95 -17.20 71.48 -19.95
N CYS A 96 -16.16 70.68 -19.68
CA CYS A 96 -14.76 71.12 -19.60
C CYS A 96 -13.85 70.35 -20.58
N SER A 97 -14.08 70.44 -21.89
CA SER A 97 -13.18 69.86 -22.91
C SER A 97 -12.03 70.81 -23.29
N PRO A 98 -10.79 70.32 -23.52
CA PRO A 98 -9.70 71.14 -24.05
C PRO A 98 -9.93 71.55 -25.53
N PRO A 99 -9.41 72.70 -25.98
CA PRO A 99 -9.53 73.13 -27.38
C PRO A 99 -8.62 72.32 -28.30
N THR A 100 -9.19 71.77 -29.38
CA THR A 100 -8.45 71.13 -30.49
C THR A 100 -7.67 72.16 -31.32
N PRO A 101 -6.39 71.92 -31.66
CA PRO A 101 -5.65 72.80 -32.56
C PRO A 101 -6.02 72.58 -34.04
N ILE A 102 -6.24 73.71 -34.73
CA ILE A 102 -6.52 73.85 -36.15
C ILE A 102 -5.21 73.81 -36.96
N GLY A 103 -5.17 72.98 -38.03
CA GLY A 103 -4.21 73.02 -39.15
C GLY A 103 -2.83 72.39 -38.85
N GLN A 104 -2.15 71.63 -39.71
CA GLN A 104 -2.29 71.24 -41.12
C GLN A 104 -1.54 69.89 -41.28
N SER A 105 -1.99 69.01 -42.15
CA SER A 105 -1.16 68.47 -43.24
C SER A 105 -1.98 67.50 -44.08
N LYS A 106 -2.31 67.94 -45.30
CA LYS A 106 -2.68 67.07 -46.40
C LYS A 106 -1.53 66.10 -46.65
N ARG A 107 -1.67 64.84 -46.22
CA ARG A 107 -0.90 63.76 -46.84
C ARG A 107 -1.61 63.31 -48.11
N ALA A 108 -0.87 63.35 -49.21
CA ALA A 108 -1.26 62.81 -50.48
C ALA A 108 -1.78 61.38 -50.28
N VAL A 109 -3.05 61.20 -50.62
CA VAL A 109 -3.70 59.90 -50.69
C VAL A 109 -3.13 59.20 -51.92
N SER A 110 -2.37 58.13 -51.70
CA SER A 110 -2.10 57.16 -52.76
C SER A 110 -3.45 56.57 -53.22
N PRO A 111 -3.65 56.30 -54.52
CA PRO A 111 -4.94 55.81 -55.05
C PRO A 111 -5.49 54.55 -54.37
N ASN A 112 -4.65 53.78 -53.67
CA ASN A 112 -5.03 52.56 -52.98
C ASN A 112 -5.78 52.78 -51.64
N SER A 113 -5.72 53.96 -51.00
CA SER A 113 -6.32 54.15 -49.66
C SER A 113 -7.80 54.59 -49.68
N VAL A 114 -8.30 55.11 -50.81
CA VAL A 114 -9.74 55.43 -50.96
C VAL A 114 -10.54 54.17 -51.30
N ILE A 115 -9.94 53.26 -52.07
CA ILE A 115 -10.55 51.99 -52.46
C ILE A 115 -10.65 51.05 -51.24
N SER A 116 -9.63 51.01 -50.38
CA SER A 116 -9.66 50.22 -49.15
C SER A 116 -10.71 50.72 -48.16
N GLN A 117 -10.88 52.05 -48.02
CA GLN A 117 -11.89 52.61 -47.10
C GLN A 117 -13.32 52.41 -47.62
N ALA A 118 -13.56 52.57 -48.93
CA ALA A 118 -14.85 52.30 -49.55
C ALA A 118 -15.22 50.80 -49.50
N ALA A 119 -14.24 49.90 -49.62
CA ALA A 119 -14.45 48.46 -49.45
C ALA A 119 -14.81 48.08 -48.01
N VAL A 120 -14.19 48.72 -47.01
CA VAL A 120 -14.52 48.55 -45.58
C VAL A 120 -15.94 49.06 -45.29
N ASP A 121 -16.29 50.25 -45.76
CA ASP A 121 -17.62 50.84 -45.56
C ASP A 121 -18.72 50.03 -46.27
N GLY A 122 -18.42 49.49 -47.46
CA GLY A 122 -19.29 48.55 -48.18
C GLY A 122 -19.53 47.26 -47.40
N ALA A 123 -18.47 46.63 -46.89
CA ALA A 123 -18.57 45.41 -46.09
C ALA A 123 -19.29 45.62 -44.75
N VAL A 124 -19.12 46.77 -44.09
CA VAL A 124 -19.89 47.13 -42.86
C VAL A 124 -21.37 47.32 -43.17
N THR A 125 -21.70 47.88 -44.34
CA THR A 125 -23.09 48.05 -44.77
C THR A 125 -23.74 46.71 -45.08
N GLU A 126 -23.01 45.82 -45.78
CA GLU A 126 -23.44 44.44 -46.05
C GLU A 126 -23.64 43.65 -44.75
N LEU A 127 -22.73 43.81 -43.77
CA LEU A 127 -22.87 43.20 -42.45
C LEU A 127 -24.12 43.70 -41.71
N LYS A 128 -24.40 45.01 -41.73
CA LYS A 128 -25.61 45.57 -41.11
C LYS A 128 -26.89 45.04 -41.74
N LEU A 129 -26.91 44.87 -43.07
CA LEU A 129 -28.04 44.26 -43.77
C LEU A 129 -28.22 42.80 -43.34
N ALA A 130 -27.15 42.00 -43.33
CA ALA A 130 -27.22 40.61 -42.88
C ALA A 130 -27.63 40.49 -41.40
N ILE A 131 -27.18 41.39 -40.52
CA ILE A 131 -27.65 41.44 -39.12
C ILE A 131 -29.15 41.76 -39.05
N THR A 132 -29.63 42.68 -39.89
CA THR A 132 -31.05 43.04 -39.93
C THR A 132 -31.88 41.85 -40.40
N ASP A 133 -31.45 41.16 -41.46
CA ASP A 133 -32.10 39.95 -41.97
C ASP A 133 -32.13 38.84 -40.91
N LEU A 134 -31.04 38.65 -40.15
CA LEU A 134 -30.97 37.67 -39.05
C LEU A 134 -31.94 38.00 -37.90
N CYS A 135 -32.09 39.29 -37.54
CA CYS A 135 -32.89 39.69 -36.38
C CYS A 135 -34.37 39.93 -36.70
N THR A 136 -34.74 40.13 -37.96
CA THR A 136 -36.09 40.60 -38.33
C THR A 136 -36.81 39.78 -39.40
N SER A 137 -36.15 38.85 -40.08
CA SER A 137 -36.82 38.01 -41.08
C SER A 137 -37.69 36.93 -40.44
N GLU A 138 -38.93 36.82 -40.89
CA GLU A 138 -39.84 35.72 -40.53
C GLU A 138 -39.58 34.45 -41.38
N ILE A 139 -38.72 34.54 -42.40
CA ILE A 139 -38.40 33.45 -43.33
C ILE A 139 -37.07 32.81 -42.91
N LEU A 140 -37.14 31.58 -42.38
CA LEU A 140 -35.96 30.83 -41.91
C LEU A 140 -34.81 30.80 -42.94
N LYS A 141 -35.12 30.57 -44.23
CA LYS A 141 -34.11 30.52 -45.29
C LYS A 141 -33.34 31.84 -45.47
N GLU A 142 -33.98 32.99 -45.24
CA GLU A 142 -33.31 34.29 -45.34
C GLU A 142 -32.35 34.50 -44.17
N ALA A 143 -32.77 34.13 -42.97
CA ALA A 143 -31.92 34.10 -41.77
C ALA A 143 -30.73 33.13 -41.92
N GLU A 144 -30.94 31.93 -42.50
CA GLU A 144 -29.88 30.96 -42.82
C GLU A 144 -28.83 31.54 -43.77
N ILE A 145 -29.27 32.22 -44.84
CA ILE A 145 -28.37 32.91 -45.78
C ILE A 145 -27.62 34.05 -45.09
N ALA A 146 -28.29 34.78 -44.20
CA ALA A 146 -27.68 35.86 -43.42
C ALA A 146 -26.53 35.34 -42.53
N VAL A 147 -26.71 34.21 -41.82
CA VAL A 147 -25.65 33.56 -41.03
C VAL A 147 -24.43 33.24 -41.89
N LEU A 148 -24.61 32.62 -43.06
CA LEU A 148 -23.51 32.25 -43.94
C LEU A 148 -22.77 33.49 -44.51
N LYS A 149 -23.50 34.58 -44.76
CA LYS A 149 -22.90 35.87 -45.15
C LYS A 149 -22.08 36.47 -44.01
N ILE A 150 -22.60 36.45 -42.79
CA ILE A 150 -21.89 36.96 -41.61
C ILE A 150 -20.61 36.14 -41.38
N GLU A 151 -20.68 34.81 -41.47
CA GLU A 151 -19.50 33.93 -41.34
C GLU A 151 -18.45 34.21 -42.42
N ARG A 152 -18.87 34.40 -43.67
CA ARG A 152 -17.97 34.75 -44.78
C ARG A 152 -17.26 36.07 -44.52
N LEU A 153 -18.01 37.11 -44.15
CA LEU A 153 -17.46 38.43 -43.83
C LEU A 153 -16.50 38.37 -42.63
N TRP A 154 -16.80 37.52 -41.64
CA TRP A 154 -15.93 37.27 -40.50
C TRP A 154 -14.60 36.64 -40.91
N LYS A 155 -14.61 35.68 -41.85
CA LYS A 155 -13.40 35.00 -42.35
C LYS A 155 -12.54 35.83 -43.30
N GLU A 156 -13.16 36.68 -44.13
CA GLU A 156 -12.45 37.42 -45.17
C GLU A 156 -11.66 38.64 -44.63
N SER A 157 -11.90 39.06 -43.37
CA SER A 157 -11.10 40.03 -42.60
C SER A 157 -10.64 41.30 -43.37
N ASN A 158 -11.54 41.88 -44.19
CA ASN A 158 -11.33 43.21 -44.79
C ASN A 158 -11.77 44.36 -43.86
N VAL A 159 -12.54 44.07 -42.81
CA VAL A 159 -13.06 45.03 -41.82
C VAL A 159 -12.33 44.79 -40.49
N GLY A 160 -11.94 45.85 -39.78
CA GLY A 160 -11.25 45.74 -38.49
C GLY A 160 -12.04 44.89 -37.47
N PRO A 161 -11.40 43.93 -36.76
CA PRO A 161 -12.07 42.98 -35.88
C PRO A 161 -12.86 43.64 -34.75
N GLU A 162 -12.43 44.83 -34.29
CA GLU A 162 -13.11 45.61 -33.25
C GLU A 162 -14.50 46.13 -33.69
N ILE A 163 -14.65 46.48 -34.98
CA ILE A 163 -15.91 47.02 -35.52
C ILE A 163 -16.94 45.89 -35.68
N MET A 164 -16.50 44.73 -36.19
CA MET A 164 -17.37 43.56 -36.32
C MET A 164 -17.82 43.04 -34.95
N GLN A 165 -16.91 42.98 -33.97
CA GLN A 165 -17.22 42.59 -32.60
C GLN A 165 -18.29 43.50 -31.98
N ALA A 166 -18.12 44.82 -32.04
CA ALA A 166 -19.06 45.77 -31.45
C ALA A 166 -20.48 45.70 -32.04
N LEU A 167 -20.63 45.24 -33.29
CA LEU A 167 -21.93 45.08 -33.95
C LEU A 167 -22.58 43.74 -33.63
N LEU A 168 -21.80 42.66 -33.58
CA LEU A 168 -22.30 41.30 -33.39
C LEU A 168 -22.50 40.90 -31.92
N SER A 169 -21.76 41.49 -30.97
CA SER A 169 -21.93 41.22 -29.53
C SER A 169 -23.24 41.78 -28.94
N LYS A 170 -24.06 42.49 -29.72
CA LYS A 170 -25.32 43.06 -29.21
C LYS A 170 -26.31 41.93 -28.88
N PRO A 171 -27.00 41.96 -27.72
CA PRO A 171 -27.89 40.88 -27.30
C PRO A 171 -28.96 40.45 -28.33
N PRO A 172 -29.60 41.34 -29.11
CA PRO A 172 -30.55 40.93 -30.14
C PRO A 172 -29.93 40.07 -31.24
N VAL A 173 -28.66 40.34 -31.58
CA VAL A 173 -27.95 39.61 -32.64
C VAL A 173 -27.52 38.23 -32.13
N VAL A 174 -27.05 38.16 -30.88
CA VAL A 174 -26.74 36.88 -30.21
C VAL A 174 -27.99 36.02 -30.11
N ASN A 175 -29.13 36.58 -29.72
CA ASN A 175 -30.41 35.85 -29.69
C ASN A 175 -30.83 35.37 -31.08
N GLY A 176 -30.65 36.18 -32.14
CA GLY A 176 -30.89 35.75 -33.51
C GLY A 176 -30.06 34.52 -33.89
N PHE A 177 -28.78 34.47 -33.49
CA PHE A 177 -27.96 33.26 -33.68
C PHE A 177 -28.45 32.08 -32.84
N VAL A 178 -28.90 32.29 -31.60
CA VAL A 178 -29.48 31.23 -30.75
C VAL A 178 -30.74 30.65 -31.40
N GLU A 179 -31.64 31.47 -31.93
CA GLU A 179 -32.82 31.01 -32.67
C GLU A 179 -32.45 30.12 -33.86
N MET A 180 -31.33 30.42 -34.53
CA MET A 180 -30.80 29.57 -35.61
C MET A 180 -30.30 28.22 -35.11
N LEU A 181 -29.73 28.14 -33.90
CA LEU A 181 -29.33 26.87 -33.29
C LEU A 181 -30.54 25.97 -32.99
N PHE A 182 -31.70 26.55 -32.64
CA PHE A 182 -32.93 25.80 -32.36
C PHE A 182 -33.66 25.38 -33.63
N ASN A 183 -33.74 26.25 -34.64
CA ASN A 183 -34.67 26.09 -35.76
C ASN A 183 -34.05 25.54 -37.04
N SER A 184 -32.74 25.73 -37.29
CA SER A 184 -32.12 25.27 -38.54
C SER A 184 -31.82 23.77 -38.51
N VAL A 185 -31.98 23.11 -39.66
CA VAL A 185 -31.61 21.70 -39.89
C VAL A 185 -30.35 21.59 -40.76
N ASP A 186 -29.91 22.69 -41.38
CA ASP A 186 -28.72 22.70 -42.24
C ASP A 186 -27.45 22.67 -41.38
N LYS A 187 -26.68 21.57 -41.52
CA LYS A 187 -25.43 21.36 -40.81
C LYS A 187 -24.40 22.45 -41.08
N LEU A 188 -24.40 23.05 -42.28
CA LEU A 188 -23.47 24.14 -42.62
C LEU A 188 -23.84 25.43 -41.88
N VAL A 189 -25.13 25.75 -41.78
CA VAL A 189 -25.62 26.93 -41.06
C VAL A 189 -25.38 26.77 -39.56
N LEU A 190 -25.70 25.62 -38.99
CA LEU A 190 -25.46 25.33 -37.57
C LEU A 190 -23.95 25.42 -37.24
N ARG A 191 -23.09 24.88 -38.10
CA ARG A 191 -21.63 24.99 -37.96
C ARG A 191 -21.16 26.44 -38.00
N ALA A 192 -21.62 27.22 -38.99
CA ALA A 192 -21.29 28.63 -39.12
C ALA A 192 -21.74 29.45 -37.91
N THR A 193 -22.96 29.19 -37.40
CA THR A 193 -23.52 29.82 -36.21
C THR A 193 -22.66 29.55 -34.98
N VAL A 194 -22.32 28.28 -34.73
CA VAL A 194 -21.46 27.89 -33.60
C VAL A 194 -20.08 28.52 -33.71
N LEU A 195 -19.48 28.55 -34.90
CA LEU A 195 -18.15 29.15 -35.12
C LEU A 195 -18.14 30.64 -34.78
N VAL A 196 -19.12 31.40 -35.27
CA VAL A 196 -19.25 32.84 -35.00
C VAL A 196 -19.50 33.08 -33.51
N LEU A 197 -20.44 32.36 -32.89
CA LEU A 197 -20.71 32.48 -31.46
C LEU A 197 -19.49 32.14 -30.60
N THR A 198 -18.72 31.11 -30.97
CA THR A 198 -17.50 30.71 -30.27
C THR A 198 -16.44 31.82 -30.32
N GLU A 199 -16.20 32.38 -31.51
CA GLU A 199 -15.24 33.47 -31.66
C GLU A 199 -15.66 34.73 -30.91
N LEU A 200 -16.96 35.07 -30.92
CA LEU A 200 -17.51 36.19 -30.16
C LEU A 200 -17.37 35.95 -28.64
N ALA A 201 -17.77 34.78 -28.15
CA ALA A 201 -17.67 34.39 -26.75
C ALA A 201 -16.21 34.37 -26.25
N SER A 202 -15.25 34.05 -27.10
CA SER A 202 -13.82 34.08 -26.74
C SER A 202 -13.25 35.49 -26.55
N ARG A 203 -13.89 36.51 -27.14
CA ARG A 203 -13.43 37.92 -27.14
C ARG A 203 -14.25 38.83 -26.24
N ASP A 204 -15.49 38.45 -25.92
CA ASP A 204 -16.45 39.27 -25.21
C ASP A 204 -17.30 38.44 -24.22
N ASP A 205 -17.01 38.62 -22.92
CA ASP A 205 -17.72 37.95 -21.83
C ASP A 205 -19.22 38.31 -21.78
N SER A 206 -19.66 39.44 -22.37
CA SER A 206 -21.08 39.81 -22.41
C SER A 206 -21.91 38.85 -23.27
N VAL A 207 -21.29 38.22 -24.26
CA VAL A 207 -21.91 37.18 -25.10
C VAL A 207 -22.10 35.91 -24.27
N VAL A 208 -21.09 35.51 -23.48
CA VAL A 208 -21.19 34.37 -22.55
C VAL A 208 -22.30 34.62 -21.52
N GLN A 209 -22.39 35.82 -20.96
CA GLN A 209 -23.47 36.19 -20.04
C GLN A 209 -24.85 36.18 -20.70
N THR A 210 -24.94 36.45 -22.00
CA THR A 210 -26.22 36.42 -22.72
C THR A 210 -26.64 34.97 -22.98
N LEU A 211 -25.72 34.11 -23.42
CA LEU A 211 -25.98 32.69 -23.68
C LEU A 211 -26.23 31.86 -22.42
N THR A 212 -25.69 32.27 -21.27
CA THR A 212 -25.90 31.58 -19.97
C THR A 212 -27.12 32.08 -19.19
N ARG A 213 -27.87 33.06 -19.71
CA ARG A 213 -29.10 33.56 -19.05
C ARG A 213 -30.25 32.56 -19.09
N VAL A 214 -30.28 31.68 -20.10
CA VAL A 214 -31.37 30.73 -20.31
C VAL A 214 -30.76 29.33 -20.38
N ASP A 215 -31.09 28.46 -19.43
CA ASP A 215 -30.51 27.11 -19.35
C ASP A 215 -30.79 26.27 -20.60
N SER A 216 -31.93 26.50 -21.28
CA SER A 216 -32.28 25.84 -22.54
C SER A 216 -31.28 26.10 -23.67
N ASP A 217 -30.60 27.24 -23.64
CA ASP A 217 -29.63 27.60 -24.68
C ASP A 217 -28.36 26.75 -24.56
N VAL A 218 -27.93 26.49 -23.31
CA VAL A 218 -26.80 25.59 -23.02
C VAL A 218 -27.16 24.15 -23.38
N GLU A 219 -28.37 23.70 -23.02
CA GLU A 219 -28.89 22.38 -23.40
C GLU A 219 -28.96 22.20 -24.92
N CYS A 220 -29.40 23.22 -25.66
CA CYS A 220 -29.45 23.16 -27.13
C CYS A 220 -28.06 22.96 -27.74
N VAL A 221 -27.05 23.70 -27.28
CA VAL A 221 -25.67 23.56 -27.76
C VAL A 221 -25.13 22.15 -27.45
N VAL A 222 -25.45 21.61 -26.27
CA VAL A 222 -25.08 20.25 -25.87
C VAL A 222 -25.76 19.20 -26.74
N GLU A 223 -27.04 19.35 -27.06
CA GLU A 223 -27.76 18.45 -27.95
C GLU A 223 -27.21 18.49 -29.38
N LEU A 224 -26.78 19.65 -29.87
CA LEU A 224 -26.08 19.77 -31.16
C LEU A 224 -24.75 19.01 -31.15
N PHE A 225 -24.01 19.05 -30.04
CA PHE A 225 -22.80 18.26 -29.87
C PHE A 225 -23.10 16.76 -29.90
N LYS A 226 -24.13 16.29 -29.17
CA LYS A 226 -24.58 14.88 -29.19
C LYS A 226 -25.01 14.41 -30.59
N LYS A 227 -25.62 15.30 -31.39
CA LYS A 227 -25.97 15.05 -32.80
C LYS A 227 -24.76 15.00 -33.75
N GLY A 228 -23.55 15.21 -33.25
CA GLY A 228 -22.30 15.05 -34.00
C GLY A 228 -21.71 16.34 -34.57
N LEU A 229 -22.16 17.52 -34.12
CA LEU A 229 -21.50 18.79 -34.41
C LEU A 229 -20.36 19.03 -33.41
N THR A 230 -19.16 18.57 -33.74
CA THR A 230 -17.99 18.61 -32.82
C THR A 230 -17.59 20.00 -32.38
N GLU A 231 -17.79 21.02 -33.22
CA GLU A 231 -17.47 22.42 -32.94
C GLU A 231 -18.27 22.99 -31.76
N ALA A 232 -19.47 22.46 -31.50
CA ALA A 232 -20.34 22.91 -30.41
C ALA A 232 -19.68 22.73 -29.03
N VAL A 233 -18.79 21.75 -28.87
CA VAL A 233 -18.08 21.50 -27.61
C VAL A 233 -17.19 22.68 -27.19
N VAL A 234 -16.67 23.44 -28.16
CA VAL A 234 -15.83 24.61 -27.89
C VAL A 234 -16.69 25.72 -27.30
N LEU A 235 -17.91 25.91 -27.81
CA LEU A 235 -18.87 26.84 -27.22
C LEU A 235 -19.26 26.39 -25.80
N VAL A 236 -19.58 25.11 -25.57
CA VAL A 236 -19.84 24.56 -24.22
C VAL A 236 -18.67 24.85 -23.26
N HIS A 237 -17.43 24.70 -23.72
CA HIS A 237 -16.24 25.00 -22.93
C HIS A 237 -16.18 26.49 -22.52
N LEU A 238 -16.45 27.40 -23.45
CA LEU A 238 -16.43 28.85 -23.17
C LEU A 238 -17.56 29.30 -22.24
N LEU A 239 -18.71 28.62 -22.27
CA LEU A 239 -19.84 28.89 -21.38
C LEU A 239 -19.55 28.53 -19.90
N LYS A 240 -18.48 27.76 -19.63
CA LYS A 240 -18.05 27.33 -18.28
C LYS A 240 -19.20 26.80 -17.40
N PRO A 241 -20.01 25.85 -17.89
CA PRO A 241 -21.06 25.24 -17.07
C PRO A 241 -20.46 24.51 -15.86
N SER A 242 -21.25 24.42 -14.78
CA SER A 242 -20.82 23.68 -13.58
C SER A 242 -20.69 22.18 -13.88
N ALA A 243 -19.80 21.50 -13.16
CA ALA A 243 -19.60 20.05 -13.30
C ALA A 243 -20.89 19.25 -13.09
N LYS A 244 -21.77 19.74 -12.19
CA LYS A 244 -23.07 19.12 -11.93
C LYS A 244 -23.99 19.14 -13.15
N ILE A 245 -24.09 20.28 -13.83
CA ILE A 245 -24.88 20.44 -15.06
C ILE A 245 -24.33 19.53 -16.16
N LEU A 246 -23.01 19.50 -16.33
CA LEU A 246 -22.36 18.65 -17.33
C LEU A 246 -22.63 17.14 -17.10
N LEU A 247 -22.74 16.72 -15.84
CA LEU A 247 -23.07 15.34 -15.46
C LEU A 247 -24.53 15.00 -15.74
N GLU A 248 -25.46 15.90 -15.39
CA GLU A 248 -26.89 15.73 -15.67
C GLU A 248 -27.18 15.63 -17.18
N MET A 249 -26.32 16.22 -18.00
CA MET A 249 -26.43 16.19 -19.47
C MET A 249 -25.83 14.95 -20.16
N GLU A 250 -25.28 13.97 -19.43
CA GLU A 250 -24.73 12.70 -19.97
C GLU A 250 -23.68 12.88 -21.10
N LEU A 251 -22.79 13.87 -20.95
CA LEU A 251 -21.83 14.27 -21.99
C LEU A 251 -20.60 13.36 -22.13
N VAL A 252 -20.32 12.50 -21.14
CA VAL A 252 -19.04 11.80 -20.98
C VAL A 252 -18.66 10.97 -22.21
N ASP A 253 -19.57 10.14 -22.72
CA ASP A 253 -19.27 9.25 -23.85
C ASP A 253 -18.99 10.02 -25.15
N TYR A 254 -19.67 11.14 -25.35
CA TYR A 254 -19.47 12.02 -26.51
C TYR A 254 -18.14 12.79 -26.44
N LEU A 255 -17.74 13.21 -25.24
CA LEU A 255 -16.42 13.80 -25.00
C LEU A 255 -15.32 12.78 -25.28
N LEU A 256 -15.47 11.53 -24.83
CA LEU A 256 -14.50 10.46 -25.07
C LEU A 256 -14.39 10.13 -26.56
N ALA A 257 -15.53 10.02 -27.26
CA ALA A 257 -15.54 9.82 -28.71
C ALA A 257 -14.77 10.93 -29.44
N THR A 258 -14.85 12.17 -28.98
CA THR A 258 -14.12 13.31 -29.58
C THR A 258 -12.62 13.26 -29.27
N VAL A 259 -12.22 12.87 -28.05
CA VAL A 259 -10.81 12.71 -27.65
C VAL A 259 -10.11 11.58 -28.40
N THR A 260 -10.84 10.50 -28.74
CA THR A 260 -10.29 9.35 -29.50
C THR A 260 -10.11 9.59 -30.99
N LYS A 261 -10.75 10.60 -31.58
CA LYS A 261 -10.62 10.89 -33.01
C LYS A 261 -9.25 11.47 -33.31
N THR A 262 -8.52 10.83 -34.22
CA THR A 262 -7.28 11.38 -34.81
C THR A 262 -7.63 12.60 -35.67
N GLU A 263 -6.84 13.66 -35.56
CA GLU A 263 -7.07 14.99 -36.15
C GLU A 263 -7.75 14.95 -37.53
N ASP A 264 -8.96 15.52 -37.62
CA ASP A 264 -9.58 15.81 -38.91
C ASP A 264 -8.85 17.03 -39.49
N ASN A 265 -8.08 16.82 -40.56
CA ASN A 265 -7.32 17.83 -41.33
C ASN A 265 -8.17 18.98 -41.93
N GLY A 266 -9.43 19.15 -41.51
CA GLY A 266 -10.41 20.09 -42.08
C GLY A 266 -11.17 20.94 -41.06
N VAL A 267 -10.77 20.96 -39.78
CA VAL A 267 -11.41 21.86 -38.79
C VAL A 267 -10.90 23.29 -39.00
N ALA A 268 -11.82 24.23 -39.22
CA ALA A 268 -11.50 25.64 -39.34
C ALA A 268 -10.72 26.12 -38.09
N LYS A 269 -9.78 27.04 -38.27
CA LYS A 269 -8.95 27.58 -37.17
C LYS A 269 -9.85 28.30 -36.14
N MET A 270 -10.21 27.61 -35.07
CA MET A 270 -10.97 28.14 -33.93
C MET A 270 -10.02 28.60 -32.81
N CYS A 271 -10.53 29.40 -31.87
CA CYS A 271 -9.80 29.83 -30.67
C CYS A 271 -9.21 28.67 -29.85
N VAL A 272 -9.94 27.56 -29.73
CA VAL A 272 -9.51 26.31 -29.07
C VAL A 272 -10.01 25.13 -29.93
N GLY A 273 -9.19 24.10 -30.07
CA GLY A 273 -9.57 22.89 -30.80
C GLY A 273 -10.69 22.11 -30.09
N PRO A 274 -11.63 21.47 -30.81
CA PRO A 274 -12.68 20.63 -30.20
C PRO A 274 -12.14 19.52 -29.29
N LYS A 275 -10.98 18.95 -29.64
CA LYS A 275 -10.28 17.94 -28.82
C LYS A 275 -9.83 18.51 -27.48
N THR A 276 -9.14 19.65 -27.50
CA THR A 276 -8.68 20.38 -26.32
C THR A 276 -9.85 20.77 -25.41
N ALA A 277 -10.91 21.35 -25.98
CA ALA A 277 -12.13 21.72 -25.24
C ALA A 277 -12.80 20.50 -24.58
N SER A 278 -12.88 19.37 -25.30
CA SER A 278 -13.44 18.12 -24.77
C SER A 278 -12.65 17.59 -23.58
N LEU A 279 -11.32 17.63 -23.67
CA LEU A 279 -10.43 17.16 -22.62
C LEU A 279 -10.49 18.05 -21.37
N VAL A 280 -10.53 19.37 -21.54
CA VAL A 280 -10.66 20.32 -20.42
C VAL A 280 -12.01 20.15 -19.72
N LEU A 281 -13.10 19.98 -20.47
CA LEU A 281 -14.42 19.69 -19.90
C LEU A 281 -14.43 18.36 -19.13
N LEU A 282 -13.83 17.30 -19.68
CA LEU A 282 -13.69 16.02 -19.00
C LEU A 282 -12.90 16.15 -17.69
N GLY A 283 -11.78 16.90 -17.70
CA GLY A 283 -11.00 17.20 -16.51
C GLY A 283 -11.79 17.99 -15.45
N ASN A 284 -12.61 18.95 -15.88
CA ASN A 284 -13.48 19.72 -14.99
C ASN A 284 -14.58 18.86 -14.36
N ILE A 285 -15.17 17.93 -15.12
CA ILE A 285 -16.15 16.97 -14.60
C ILE A 285 -15.50 16.11 -13.51
N LEU A 286 -14.31 15.57 -13.77
CA LEU A 286 -13.58 14.73 -12.80
C LEU A 286 -13.11 15.50 -11.56
N ARG A 287 -12.86 16.81 -11.66
CA ARG A 287 -12.46 17.65 -10.52
C ARG A 287 -13.65 18.17 -9.72
N GLY A 288 -14.77 18.46 -10.37
CA GLY A 288 -15.96 19.05 -9.74
C GLY A 288 -17.02 18.04 -9.28
N CYS A 289 -16.75 16.74 -9.38
CA CYS A 289 -17.65 15.70 -8.88
C CYS A 289 -17.24 15.28 -7.47
N ASP A 290 -18.12 15.53 -6.48
CA ASP A 290 -17.88 15.18 -5.07
C ASP A 290 -18.15 13.69 -4.77
N GLU A 291 -18.89 13.00 -5.64
CA GLU A 291 -19.24 11.58 -5.47
C GLU A 291 -18.16 10.66 -6.08
N GLU A 292 -17.34 10.03 -5.23
CA GLU A 292 -16.28 9.11 -5.67
C GLU A 292 -16.80 7.96 -6.55
N ALA A 293 -17.99 7.43 -6.26
CA ALA A 293 -18.58 6.33 -7.04
C ALA A 293 -18.82 6.71 -8.52
N ARG A 294 -19.29 7.95 -8.77
CA ARG A 294 -19.49 8.45 -10.14
C ARG A 294 -18.18 8.79 -10.82
N VAL A 295 -17.19 9.29 -10.09
CA VAL A 295 -15.82 9.46 -10.61
C VAL A 295 -15.27 8.10 -11.06
N SER A 296 -15.38 7.06 -10.24
CA SER A 296 -14.91 5.71 -10.61
C SER A 296 -15.65 5.13 -11.83
N GLU A 297 -16.94 5.44 -12.01
CA GLU A 297 -17.70 5.04 -13.21
C GLU A 297 -17.19 5.73 -14.47
N ILE A 298 -17.00 7.05 -14.41
CA ILE A 298 -16.46 7.84 -15.52
C ILE A 298 -15.06 7.37 -15.88
N VAL A 299 -14.18 7.20 -14.90
CA VAL A 299 -12.82 6.70 -15.14
C VAL A 299 -12.84 5.31 -15.75
N ARG A 300 -13.75 4.42 -15.33
CA ARG A 300 -13.91 3.10 -15.95
C ARG A 300 -14.35 3.22 -17.42
N SER A 301 -15.22 4.18 -17.75
CA SER A 301 -15.56 4.49 -19.15
C SER A 301 -14.33 4.96 -19.94
N VAL A 302 -13.51 5.87 -19.39
CA VAL A 302 -12.24 6.32 -20.02
C VAL A 302 -11.29 5.15 -20.31
N VAL A 303 -11.12 4.24 -19.34
CA VAL A 303 -10.22 3.09 -19.48
C VAL A 303 -10.77 2.08 -20.50
N SER A 304 -12.08 1.83 -20.49
CA SER A 304 -12.72 0.85 -21.38
C SER A 304 -12.85 1.31 -22.83
N SER A 305 -12.96 2.61 -23.07
CA SER A 305 -13.11 3.22 -24.39
C SER A 305 -11.81 3.34 -25.18
N GLY A 306 -10.66 2.97 -24.59
CA GLY A 306 -9.34 3.15 -25.23
C GLY A 306 -8.89 4.61 -25.30
N ALA A 307 -9.60 5.53 -24.64
CA ALA A 307 -9.32 6.97 -24.67
C ALA A 307 -7.97 7.36 -24.06
N ILE A 308 -7.37 6.51 -23.24
CA ILE A 308 -6.07 6.75 -22.59
C ILE A 308 -5.00 7.13 -23.62
N GLU A 309 -4.92 6.44 -24.75
CA GLU A 309 -3.93 6.74 -25.78
C GLU A 309 -4.16 8.12 -26.41
N GLY A 310 -5.43 8.47 -26.65
CA GLY A 310 -5.81 9.78 -27.16
C GLY A 310 -5.47 10.92 -26.21
N VAL A 311 -5.63 10.70 -24.89
CA VAL A 311 -5.26 11.64 -23.83
C VAL A 311 -3.73 11.75 -23.69
N VAL A 312 -2.99 10.63 -23.80
CA VAL A 312 -1.52 10.64 -23.77
C VAL A 312 -0.94 11.43 -24.94
N VAL A 313 -1.53 11.32 -26.14
CA VAL A 313 -1.12 12.15 -27.30
C VAL A 313 -1.32 13.64 -27.03
N SER A 314 -2.36 14.02 -26.27
CA SER A 314 -2.60 15.42 -25.89
C SER A 314 -1.52 16.01 -24.97
N LEU A 315 -0.66 15.19 -24.36
CA LEU A 315 0.53 15.68 -23.65
C LEU A 315 1.55 16.34 -24.59
N LYS A 316 1.56 15.95 -25.87
CA LYS A 316 2.40 16.55 -26.93
C LYS A 316 1.79 17.84 -27.51
N GLY A 317 0.54 18.16 -27.14
CA GLY A 317 -0.19 19.32 -27.66
C GLY A 317 0.55 20.64 -27.41
N GLY A 318 0.29 21.64 -28.25
CA GLY A 318 0.94 22.96 -28.14
C GLY A 318 0.41 23.83 -26.99
N ASP A 319 -0.77 23.55 -26.46
CA ASP A 319 -1.41 24.36 -25.41
C ASP A 319 -1.15 23.81 -23.99
N VAL A 320 -0.76 24.70 -23.07
CA VAL A 320 -0.53 24.38 -21.65
C VAL A 320 -1.83 23.92 -20.98
N THR A 321 -2.99 24.49 -21.36
CA THR A 321 -4.27 24.11 -20.73
C THR A 321 -4.68 22.69 -21.07
N GLU A 322 -4.42 22.26 -22.31
CA GLU A 322 -4.63 20.88 -22.76
C GLU A 322 -3.78 19.90 -21.96
N ARG A 323 -2.49 20.20 -21.79
CA ARG A 323 -1.56 19.33 -21.05
C ARG A 323 -1.94 19.22 -19.58
N VAL A 324 -2.33 20.30 -18.91
CA VAL A 324 -2.77 20.26 -17.49
C VAL A 324 -4.02 19.38 -17.36
N ALA A 325 -4.99 19.54 -18.26
CA ALA A 325 -6.20 18.72 -18.24
C ALA A 325 -5.88 17.24 -18.51
N ALA A 326 -5.00 16.94 -19.47
CA ALA A 326 -4.51 15.58 -19.72
C ALA A 326 -3.89 14.96 -18.46
N VAL A 327 -2.99 15.67 -17.78
CA VAL A 327 -2.35 15.20 -16.54
C VAL A 327 -3.39 14.91 -15.45
N GLY A 328 -4.37 15.80 -15.26
CA GLY A 328 -5.44 15.61 -14.29
C GLY A 328 -6.28 14.35 -14.57
N VAL A 329 -6.69 14.14 -15.83
CA VAL A 329 -7.45 12.96 -16.27
C VAL A 329 -6.63 11.68 -16.08
N LEU A 330 -5.37 11.67 -16.54
CA LEU A 330 -4.49 10.51 -16.45
C LEU A 330 -4.15 10.15 -15.00
N LEU A 331 -3.91 11.14 -14.14
CA LEU A 331 -3.69 10.93 -12.71
C LEU A 331 -4.91 10.24 -12.07
N ARG A 332 -6.13 10.71 -12.37
CA ARG A 332 -7.36 10.05 -11.88
C ARG A 332 -7.48 8.62 -12.41
N CYS A 333 -7.12 8.37 -13.67
CA CYS A 333 -7.08 7.01 -14.22
C CYS A 333 -6.11 6.10 -13.46
N ILE A 334 -4.91 6.60 -13.14
CA ILE A 334 -3.88 5.83 -12.42
C ILE A 334 -4.31 5.51 -10.98
N LEU A 335 -4.99 6.43 -10.30
CA LEU A 335 -5.42 6.23 -8.92
C LEU A 335 -6.56 5.19 -8.80
N GLU A 336 -7.48 5.17 -9.76
CA GLU A 336 -8.64 4.25 -9.76
C GLU A 336 -8.33 2.86 -10.38
N ASP A 337 -7.68 2.82 -11.55
CA ASP A 337 -7.25 1.58 -12.21
C ASP A 337 -5.77 1.63 -12.58
N GLY A 338 -4.92 1.38 -11.60
CA GLY A 338 -3.46 1.43 -11.77
C GLY A 338 -2.88 0.50 -12.85
N LYS A 339 -3.67 -0.38 -13.48
CA LYS A 339 -3.24 -1.16 -14.66
C LYS A 339 -2.92 -0.29 -15.87
N CYS A 340 -3.57 0.86 -16.02
CA CYS A 340 -3.31 1.76 -17.14
C CYS A 340 -1.93 2.42 -17.06
N ARG A 341 -1.30 2.42 -15.88
CA ARG A 341 -0.02 3.10 -15.62
C ARG A 341 1.08 2.67 -16.58
N ASN A 342 1.24 1.36 -16.85
CA ASN A 342 2.27 0.88 -17.77
C ASN A 342 2.03 1.39 -19.20
N VAL A 343 0.77 1.42 -19.65
CA VAL A 343 0.41 1.94 -20.98
C VAL A 343 0.71 3.44 -21.06
N ILE A 344 0.41 4.19 -20.00
CA ILE A 344 0.70 5.63 -19.93
C ILE A 344 2.20 5.86 -19.98
N ALA A 345 2.97 5.16 -19.14
CA ALA A 345 4.42 5.25 -19.05
C ALA A 345 5.14 4.92 -20.37
N GLU A 346 4.70 3.88 -21.08
CA GLU A 346 5.29 3.47 -22.36
C GLU A 346 5.03 4.47 -23.51
N LYS A 347 3.92 5.23 -23.44
CA LYS A 347 3.48 6.11 -24.53
C LYS A 347 3.67 7.61 -24.26
N SER A 348 3.93 8.00 -23.01
CA SER A 348 4.08 9.40 -22.59
C SER A 348 5.46 9.96 -22.93
N GLU A 349 5.50 11.12 -23.60
CA GLU A 349 6.70 11.94 -23.74
C GLU A 349 6.73 12.99 -22.61
N LEU A 350 7.57 12.78 -21.60
CA LEU A 350 7.52 13.52 -20.34
C LEU A 350 8.28 14.86 -20.36
N GLY A 351 9.19 15.08 -21.31
CA GLY A 351 9.95 16.33 -21.42
C GLY A 351 9.07 17.59 -21.47
N PHE A 352 7.92 17.52 -22.14
CA PHE A 352 6.97 18.64 -22.26
C PHE A 352 6.24 19.01 -20.96
N LEU A 353 6.18 18.09 -19.98
CA LEU A 353 5.54 18.35 -18.69
C LEU A 353 6.39 19.25 -17.80
N LEU A 354 7.70 19.18 -17.95
CA LEU A 354 8.66 19.93 -17.15
C LEU A 354 8.71 21.40 -17.58
N GLU A 355 8.52 21.68 -18.87
CA GLU A 355 8.36 23.05 -19.39
C GLU A 355 7.14 23.76 -18.80
N MET A 356 6.08 23.02 -18.44
CA MET A 356 4.85 23.60 -17.89
C MET A 356 5.00 24.13 -16.47
N PHE A 357 6.02 23.69 -15.71
CA PHE A 357 6.23 24.17 -14.34
C PHE A 357 6.41 25.69 -14.29
N VAL A 358 6.89 26.28 -15.39
CA VAL A 358 7.03 27.73 -15.58
C VAL A 358 5.70 28.30 -16.10
N GLY A 359 4.86 28.81 -15.20
CA GLY A 359 3.66 29.59 -15.55
C GLY A 359 2.32 29.03 -15.04
N VAL A 360 2.29 27.83 -14.47
CA VAL A 360 1.10 27.23 -13.83
C VAL A 360 1.01 27.55 -12.34
N ASN A 361 -0.19 27.47 -11.76
CA ASN A 361 -0.40 27.74 -10.33
C ASN A 361 0.10 26.60 -9.43
N ASP A 362 0.26 26.84 -8.12
CA ASP A 362 0.86 25.85 -7.21
C ASP A 362 0.02 24.57 -7.01
N VAL A 363 -1.29 24.62 -7.26
CA VAL A 363 -2.16 23.44 -7.23
C VAL A 363 -1.88 22.55 -8.44
N GLN A 364 -1.76 23.15 -9.63
CA GLN A 364 -1.42 22.46 -10.86
C GLN A 364 0.01 21.91 -10.82
N LYS A 365 0.98 22.64 -10.25
CA LYS A 365 2.34 22.11 -10.01
C LYS A 365 2.30 20.84 -9.17
N PHE A 366 1.53 20.83 -8.09
CA PHE A 366 1.40 19.65 -7.24
C PHE A 366 0.75 18.48 -7.99
N GLU A 367 -0.29 18.72 -8.80
CA GLU A 367 -0.91 17.67 -9.62
C GLU A 367 0.10 17.05 -10.60
N ILE A 368 0.97 17.85 -11.21
CA ILE A 368 2.03 17.35 -12.09
C ILE A 368 3.04 16.52 -11.30
N VAL A 369 3.55 17.01 -10.16
CA VAL A 369 4.47 16.24 -9.31
C VAL A 369 3.84 14.93 -8.85
N ARG A 370 2.58 14.97 -8.41
CA ARG A 370 1.84 13.78 -7.97
C ARG A 370 1.62 12.80 -9.12
N PHE A 371 1.31 13.28 -10.32
CA PHE A 371 1.25 12.45 -11.51
C PHE A 371 2.57 11.74 -11.80
N LEU A 372 3.68 12.48 -11.80
CA LEU A 372 5.02 11.91 -12.02
C LEU A 372 5.38 10.87 -10.94
N PHE A 373 5.11 11.18 -9.68
CA PHE A 373 5.36 10.29 -8.55
C PHE A 373 4.51 9.01 -8.59
N GLU A 374 3.24 9.09 -9.02
CA GLU A 374 2.43 7.89 -9.24
C GLU A 374 2.83 7.11 -10.48
N LEU A 375 3.27 7.80 -11.55
CA LEU A 375 3.69 7.18 -12.81
C LEU A 375 4.90 6.27 -12.62
N VAL A 376 5.87 6.68 -11.80
CA VAL A 376 7.10 5.91 -11.52
C VAL A 376 6.87 4.70 -10.61
N LYS A 377 5.65 4.45 -10.10
CA LYS A 377 5.35 3.24 -9.32
C LYS A 377 5.05 2.04 -10.25
N LEU A 378 6.02 1.68 -11.09
CA LEU A 378 5.91 0.61 -12.11
C LEU A 378 6.39 -0.75 -11.59
N ASN A 379 5.91 -1.83 -12.21
CA ASN A 379 6.34 -3.19 -11.89
C ASN A 379 7.76 -3.49 -12.40
N ARG A 380 8.12 -2.98 -13.58
CA ARG A 380 9.46 -3.15 -14.16
C ARG A 380 10.39 -2.04 -13.70
N ARG A 381 11.50 -2.41 -13.05
CA ARG A 381 12.47 -1.44 -12.55
C ARG A 381 13.25 -0.77 -13.69
N SER A 382 13.62 -1.52 -14.72
CA SER A 382 14.27 -0.98 -15.92
C SER A 382 13.49 0.15 -16.59
N LEU A 383 12.17 -0.02 -16.76
CA LEU A 383 11.30 1.02 -17.34
C LEU A 383 11.19 2.26 -16.42
N ASN A 384 11.16 2.05 -15.10
CA ASN A 384 11.17 3.13 -14.12
C ASN A 384 12.46 3.96 -14.21
N ASP A 385 13.62 3.29 -14.27
CA ASP A 385 14.91 3.96 -14.41
C ASP A 385 14.98 4.76 -15.73
N GLN A 386 14.46 4.24 -16.84
CA GLN A 386 14.37 4.97 -18.11
C GLN A 386 13.54 6.26 -17.96
N ILE A 387 12.38 6.19 -17.31
CA ILE A 387 11.51 7.36 -17.07
C ILE A 387 12.19 8.38 -16.16
N LEU A 388 12.84 7.93 -15.09
CA LEU A 388 13.56 8.83 -14.19
C LEU A 388 14.73 9.53 -14.91
N HIS A 389 15.45 8.83 -15.80
CA HIS A 389 16.48 9.42 -16.64
C HIS A 389 15.90 10.48 -17.59
N VAL A 390 14.79 10.16 -18.27
CA VAL A 390 14.05 11.12 -19.11
C VAL A 390 13.66 12.36 -18.31
N LEU A 391 13.09 12.21 -17.11
CA LEU A 391 12.68 13.33 -16.26
C LEU A 391 13.86 14.18 -15.76
N ARG A 392 15.02 13.56 -15.54
CA ARG A 392 16.22 14.27 -15.08
C ARG A 392 16.92 15.02 -16.21
N ASP A 393 17.02 14.38 -17.37
CA ASP A 393 17.90 14.80 -18.46
C ASP A 393 17.13 15.60 -19.55
N GLU A 394 15.82 15.42 -19.70
CA GLU A 394 14.98 16.20 -20.63
C GLU A 394 14.37 17.43 -19.95
N GLY A 395 14.65 18.61 -20.50
CA GLY A 395 14.07 19.88 -20.04
C GLY A 395 14.97 21.08 -20.35
N THR A 396 14.37 22.27 -20.43
CA THR A 396 15.12 23.52 -20.64
C THR A 396 15.88 23.99 -19.39
N PHE A 397 15.44 23.54 -18.21
CA PHE A 397 16.01 23.84 -16.90
C PHE A 397 16.27 22.56 -16.11
N SER A 398 17.13 22.62 -15.10
CA SER A 398 17.36 21.48 -14.20
C SER A 398 16.09 21.13 -13.42
N THR A 399 15.52 19.95 -13.69
CA THR A 399 14.34 19.41 -13.00
C THR A 399 14.56 19.32 -11.49
N MET A 400 15.71 18.81 -11.06
CA MET A 400 16.05 18.65 -9.64
C MET A 400 16.06 20.00 -8.92
N HIS A 401 16.64 21.04 -9.52
CA HIS A 401 16.64 22.38 -8.92
C HIS A 401 15.23 23.00 -8.89
N THR A 402 14.44 22.80 -9.94
CA THR A 402 13.05 23.29 -10.00
C THR A 402 12.19 22.65 -8.91
N LEU A 403 12.33 21.34 -8.69
CA LEU A 403 11.63 20.61 -7.64
C LEU A 403 12.10 21.04 -6.24
N LEU A 404 13.40 21.28 -6.05
CA LEU A 404 13.94 21.79 -4.77
C LEU A 404 13.34 23.16 -4.42
N VAL A 405 13.34 24.11 -5.37
CA VAL A 405 12.75 25.43 -5.16
C VAL A 405 11.25 25.32 -4.90
N TYR A 406 10.55 24.41 -5.58
CA TYR A 406 9.13 24.17 -5.31
C TYR A 406 8.91 23.60 -3.91
N GLN A 407 9.70 22.62 -3.48
CA GLN A 407 9.64 22.00 -2.16
C GLN A 407 9.78 23.05 -1.05
N GLN A 408 10.79 23.91 -1.14
CA GLN A 408 11.07 24.98 -0.16
C GLN A 408 9.93 26.01 -0.02
N ASN A 409 9.13 26.19 -1.07
CA ASN A 409 8.01 27.13 -1.09
C ASN A 409 6.64 26.46 -0.91
N SER A 410 6.59 25.13 -0.88
CA SER A 410 5.35 24.36 -0.84
C SER A 410 4.77 24.25 0.57
N VAL A 411 3.46 24.02 0.65
CA VAL A 411 2.79 23.72 1.91
C VAL A 411 3.27 22.37 2.43
N PHE A 412 3.48 22.27 3.74
CA PHE A 412 4.04 21.12 4.44
C PHE A 412 3.40 19.77 4.04
N GLU A 413 2.08 19.70 3.89
CA GLU A 413 1.37 18.45 3.52
C GLU A 413 1.72 17.90 2.13
N ARG A 414 2.15 18.76 1.21
CA ARG A 414 2.50 18.40 -0.17
C ARG A 414 3.98 18.01 -0.30
N SER A 415 4.78 18.43 0.68
CA SER A 415 6.23 18.34 0.69
C SER A 415 6.76 16.89 0.60
N PRO A 416 6.17 15.87 1.28
CA PRO A 416 6.69 14.51 1.23
C PRO A 416 6.75 13.94 -0.19
N ILE A 417 5.73 14.16 -1.02
CA ILE A 417 5.68 13.62 -2.39
C ILE A 417 6.76 14.28 -3.27
N VAL A 418 6.96 15.59 -3.11
CA VAL A 418 7.99 16.35 -3.84
C VAL A 418 9.38 15.84 -3.43
N ALA A 419 9.63 15.71 -2.12
CA ALA A 419 10.88 15.19 -1.59
C ALA A 419 11.15 13.74 -2.05
N GLY A 420 10.12 12.90 -2.08
CA GLY A 420 10.20 11.53 -2.59
C GLY A 420 10.64 11.47 -4.05
N LEU A 421 10.03 12.28 -4.93
CA LEU A 421 10.43 12.34 -6.34
C LEU A 421 11.84 12.92 -6.52
N LEU A 422 12.17 14.00 -5.80
CA LEU A 422 13.51 14.60 -5.83
C LEU A 422 14.59 13.60 -5.42
N LEU A 423 14.34 12.83 -4.36
CA LEU A 423 15.25 11.80 -3.88
C LEU A 423 15.39 10.66 -4.91
N GLN A 424 14.33 10.22 -5.58
CA GLN A 424 14.44 9.22 -6.64
C GLN A 424 15.30 9.69 -7.83
N LEU A 425 15.20 10.97 -8.21
CA LEU A 425 16.01 11.54 -9.29
C LEU A 425 17.49 11.65 -8.90
N ASP A 426 17.79 12.10 -7.67
CA ASP A 426 19.16 12.17 -7.16
C ASP A 426 19.81 10.78 -7.03
N LEU A 427 19.02 9.78 -6.62
CA LEU A 427 19.43 8.39 -6.51
C LEU A 427 19.65 7.71 -7.87
N LEU A 428 19.57 8.41 -9.01
CA LEU A 428 20.16 7.91 -10.25
C LEU A 428 21.69 8.02 -10.24
N GLU A 429 22.26 8.99 -9.53
CA GLU A 429 23.72 9.15 -9.38
C GLU A 429 24.30 8.32 -8.24
N GLU A 430 25.63 8.15 -8.19
CA GLU A 430 26.27 7.37 -7.12
C GLU A 430 26.02 7.98 -5.73
N PRO A 431 25.63 7.16 -4.72
CA PRO A 431 25.21 7.65 -3.42
C PRO A 431 26.37 8.13 -2.53
N ARG A 432 27.62 7.98 -2.98
CA ARG A 432 28.83 8.33 -2.21
C ARG A 432 29.19 9.81 -2.26
N LYS A 433 28.57 10.56 -3.18
CA LYS A 433 28.75 12.01 -3.27
C LYS A 433 27.69 12.71 -2.44
N MET A 434 28.10 13.75 -1.71
CA MET A 434 27.19 14.61 -0.97
C MET A 434 26.36 15.42 -1.96
N SER A 435 25.04 15.45 -1.75
CA SER A 435 24.10 16.13 -2.63
C SER A 435 23.12 16.93 -1.79
N ILE A 436 23.03 18.24 -2.08
CA ILE A 436 22.10 19.14 -1.40
C ILE A 436 20.65 18.69 -1.60
N TYR A 437 20.33 18.12 -2.77
CA TYR A 437 18.99 17.62 -3.09
C TYR A 437 18.59 16.45 -2.19
N ARG A 438 19.53 15.56 -1.91
CA ARG A 438 19.33 14.36 -1.09
C ARG A 438 19.12 14.72 0.37
N GLU A 439 20.02 15.54 0.93
CA GLU A 439 19.96 15.96 2.32
C GLU A 439 18.62 16.66 2.59
N GLU A 440 18.27 17.68 1.79
CA GLU A 440 17.02 18.43 1.96
C GLU A 440 15.77 17.54 1.80
N ALA A 441 15.78 16.61 0.84
CA ALA A 441 14.66 15.68 0.64
C ALA A 441 14.47 14.75 1.85
N ILE A 442 15.56 14.19 2.40
CA ILE A 442 15.47 13.28 3.56
C ILE A 442 15.09 14.06 4.82
N ASP A 443 15.66 15.26 5.04
CA ASP A 443 15.31 16.14 6.16
C ASP A 443 13.83 16.54 6.13
N THR A 444 13.31 16.82 4.94
CA THR A 444 11.90 17.11 4.74
C THR A 444 11.02 15.89 5.06
N LEU A 445 11.39 14.68 4.61
CA LEU A 445 10.64 13.47 4.91
C LEU A 445 10.67 13.14 6.42
N ILE A 446 11.81 13.28 7.07
CA ILE A 446 11.98 13.05 8.51
C ILE A 446 11.18 14.08 9.31
N SER A 447 11.28 15.37 8.98
CA SER A 447 10.52 16.43 9.66
C SER A 447 9.01 16.24 9.51
N CYS A 448 8.53 15.83 8.32
CA CYS A 448 7.13 15.46 8.09
C CYS A 448 6.69 14.27 8.96
N LEU A 449 7.54 13.25 9.09
CA LEU A 449 7.24 12.08 9.91
C LEU A 449 7.17 12.41 11.41
N ARG A 450 7.99 13.35 11.90
CA ARG A 450 8.00 13.80 13.31
C ARG A 450 6.89 14.78 13.66
N ASN A 451 6.24 15.40 12.66
CA ASN A 451 5.24 16.41 12.91
C ASN A 451 3.89 15.82 13.39
N THR A 452 3.73 15.73 14.70
CA THR A 452 2.49 15.23 15.32
C THR A 452 1.26 16.10 15.11
N GLU A 453 1.42 17.35 14.64
CA GLU A 453 0.29 18.27 14.39
C GLU A 453 -0.47 17.93 13.09
N SER A 454 0.16 17.22 12.15
CA SER A 454 -0.44 16.89 10.84
C SER A 454 -0.33 15.38 10.52
N PRO A 455 -1.30 14.56 10.99
CA PRO A 455 -1.31 13.12 10.73
C PRO A 455 -1.31 12.76 9.24
N SER A 456 -1.97 13.57 8.41
CA SER A 456 -1.98 13.43 6.94
C SER A 456 -0.57 13.49 6.35
N ALA A 457 0.25 14.45 6.79
CA ALA A 457 1.63 14.60 6.35
C ALA A 457 2.51 13.46 6.88
N GLN A 458 2.30 12.99 8.12
CA GLN A 458 3.02 11.85 8.68
C GLN A 458 2.77 10.57 7.88
N ILE A 459 1.50 10.28 7.56
CA ILE A 459 1.11 9.12 6.75
C ILE A 459 1.75 9.24 5.36
N THR A 460 1.58 10.40 4.70
CA THR A 460 2.15 10.62 3.36
C THR A 460 3.68 10.47 3.36
N ALA A 461 4.38 10.93 4.40
CA ALA A 461 5.82 10.75 4.55
C ALA A 461 6.21 9.28 4.74
N ALA A 462 5.53 8.56 5.63
CA ALA A 462 5.77 7.13 5.85
C ALA A 462 5.50 6.29 4.59
N GLU A 463 4.41 6.57 3.87
CA GLU A 463 4.08 5.97 2.58
C GLU A 463 5.13 6.29 1.52
N THR A 464 5.57 7.54 1.45
CA THR A 464 6.59 7.96 0.49
C THR A 464 7.88 7.20 0.75
N ILE A 465 8.38 7.17 1.99
CA ILE A 465 9.61 6.44 2.36
C ILE A 465 9.48 4.96 2.00
N LEU A 466 8.34 4.33 2.30
CA LEU A 466 8.12 2.91 1.96
C LEU A 466 8.09 2.68 0.44
N SER A 467 7.48 3.60 -0.31
CA SER A 467 7.40 3.53 -1.77
C SER A 467 8.77 3.65 -2.45
N LEU A 468 9.75 4.30 -1.80
CA LEU A 468 11.12 4.39 -2.31
C LEU A 468 11.80 3.02 -2.41
N GLN A 469 11.32 1.99 -1.69
CA GLN A 469 11.78 0.60 -1.89
C GLN A 469 11.68 0.17 -3.36
N GLY A 470 10.74 0.74 -4.12
CA GLY A 470 10.72 0.69 -5.58
C GLY A 470 10.12 -0.59 -6.17
N ARG A 471 9.37 -1.38 -5.39
CA ARG A 471 8.78 -2.65 -5.83
C ARG A 471 7.26 -2.62 -5.79
N PHE A 472 6.64 -2.69 -6.96
CA PHE A 472 5.21 -2.53 -7.15
C PHE A 472 4.61 -3.66 -7.98
N SER A 473 3.34 -3.97 -7.74
CA SER A 473 2.55 -4.86 -8.59
C SER A 473 2.27 -4.21 -9.95
N TYR A 474 1.71 -4.97 -10.89
CA TYR A 474 1.24 -4.42 -12.18
C TYR A 474 0.17 -3.32 -12.01
N SER A 475 -0.61 -3.40 -10.92
CA SER A 475 -1.59 -2.38 -10.55
C SER A 475 -1.01 -1.21 -9.77
N GLY A 476 0.28 -1.22 -9.46
CA GLY A 476 0.92 -0.13 -8.77
C GLY A 476 0.91 -0.17 -7.25
N LYS A 477 0.32 -1.21 -6.65
CA LYS A 477 0.34 -1.43 -5.20
C LYS A 477 1.72 -1.89 -4.74
N SER A 478 2.17 -1.38 -3.59
CA SER A 478 3.44 -1.78 -2.99
C SER A 478 3.50 -3.29 -2.71
N LEU A 479 4.64 -3.92 -3.03
CA LEU A 479 4.93 -5.31 -2.73
C LEU A 479 5.76 -5.48 -1.43
N SER A 480 6.05 -4.39 -0.70
CA SER A 480 6.93 -4.38 0.46
C SER A 480 6.59 -5.47 1.48
N ARG A 481 5.33 -5.54 1.91
CA ARG A 481 4.88 -6.52 2.90
C ARG A 481 5.09 -7.95 2.41
N ALA A 482 4.69 -8.25 1.18
CA ALA A 482 4.78 -9.58 0.61
C ALA A 482 6.24 -10.07 0.51
N ILE A 483 7.16 -9.17 0.15
CA ILE A 483 8.60 -9.47 0.04
C ILE A 483 9.23 -9.69 1.42
N LEU A 484 8.90 -8.84 2.40
CA LEU A 484 9.40 -9.02 3.77
C LEU A 484 8.88 -10.33 4.37
N LEU A 485 7.62 -10.71 4.11
CA LEU A 485 7.08 -12.01 4.55
C LEU A 485 7.78 -13.20 3.88
N LYS A 486 8.12 -13.07 2.58
CA LYS A 486 8.95 -14.07 1.88
C LYS A 486 10.32 -14.20 2.55
N ARG A 487 10.96 -13.08 2.90
CA ARG A 487 12.25 -13.04 3.64
C ARG A 487 12.14 -13.61 5.05
N ALA A 488 10.98 -13.47 5.69
CA ALA A 488 10.66 -14.08 6.98
C ALA A 488 10.31 -15.59 6.90
N GLY A 489 10.34 -16.21 5.72
CA GLY A 489 10.08 -17.64 5.54
C GLY A 489 8.60 -18.04 5.40
N LEU A 490 7.68 -17.08 5.21
CA LEU A 490 6.24 -17.31 4.99
C LEU A 490 5.87 -17.34 3.49
N ASP A 491 6.54 -18.22 2.74
CA ASP A 491 6.45 -18.26 1.27
C ASP A 491 5.06 -18.64 0.72
N LYS A 492 4.22 -19.36 1.49
CA LYS A 492 2.85 -19.71 1.09
C LYS A 492 1.97 -18.47 0.88
N ASN A 493 2.10 -17.45 1.73
CA ASN A 493 1.29 -16.23 1.67
C ASN A 493 1.77 -15.33 0.52
N TYR A 494 3.08 -15.22 0.33
CA TYR A 494 3.67 -14.56 -0.83
C TYR A 494 3.20 -15.18 -2.14
N LYS A 495 3.27 -16.51 -2.29
CA LYS A 495 2.79 -17.22 -3.48
C LYS A 495 1.28 -17.08 -3.68
N ALA A 496 0.48 -17.05 -2.62
CA ALA A 496 -0.96 -16.81 -2.72
C ALA A 496 -1.28 -15.39 -3.21
N PHE A 497 -0.53 -14.38 -2.72
CA PHE A 497 -0.64 -13.00 -3.17
C PHE A 497 -0.24 -12.85 -4.64
N MET A 498 0.94 -13.36 -5.02
CA MET A 498 1.41 -13.32 -6.41
C MET A 498 0.46 -14.07 -7.36
N ARG A 499 -0.15 -15.18 -6.94
CA ARG A 499 -1.17 -15.88 -7.75
C ARG A 499 -2.46 -15.08 -7.92
N LYS A 500 -2.88 -14.27 -6.94
CA LYS A 500 -4.04 -13.38 -7.10
C LYS A 500 -3.75 -12.26 -8.09
N ASP A 501 -2.52 -11.73 -8.07
CA ASP A 501 -2.08 -10.66 -8.98
C ASP A 501 -1.83 -11.18 -10.42
N GLN A 502 -1.27 -12.40 -10.56
CA GLN A 502 -0.95 -13.03 -11.85
C GLN A 502 -2.12 -13.74 -12.55
N ARG A 503 -3.25 -14.00 -11.86
CA ARG A 503 -4.40 -14.77 -12.39
C ARG A 503 -5.15 -14.13 -13.57
N ARG A 504 -4.65 -13.05 -14.15
CA ARG A 504 -5.31 -12.32 -15.26
C ARG A 504 -4.45 -12.07 -16.50
N ARG A 505 -3.32 -12.77 -16.72
CA ARG A 505 -2.73 -12.94 -18.06
C ARG A 505 -2.12 -14.33 -18.29
N SER A 506 -2.22 -14.75 -19.55
CA SER A 506 -1.76 -16.01 -20.13
C SER A 506 -0.24 -16.15 -20.18
N ILE A 507 0.18 -17.41 -20.16
CA ILE A 507 1.54 -17.95 -20.11
C ILE A 507 2.40 -17.56 -21.33
N SER A 508 3.72 -17.64 -21.10
CA SER A 508 4.88 -17.79 -22.01
C SER A 508 5.51 -16.55 -22.63
N LEU A 509 6.65 -16.11 -22.04
CA LEU A 509 7.94 -15.85 -22.73
C LEU A 509 9.04 -15.17 -21.86
N GLU A 510 8.82 -14.85 -20.58
CA GLU A 510 9.72 -13.94 -19.84
C GLU A 510 10.47 -14.59 -18.65
N SER A 511 11.34 -15.59 -18.86
CA SER A 511 12.13 -16.14 -17.73
C SER A 511 13.44 -15.41 -17.47
N GLN A 512 13.99 -14.73 -18.47
CA GLN A 512 15.32 -14.09 -18.38
C GLN A 512 15.21 -12.61 -18.01
N ASP A 513 14.32 -11.85 -18.67
CA ASP A 513 14.05 -10.44 -18.37
C ASP A 513 13.56 -10.22 -16.93
N ASN A 514 12.76 -11.16 -16.40
CA ASN A 514 12.30 -11.10 -15.01
C ASN A 514 13.42 -11.26 -13.98
N MET A 515 14.52 -11.96 -14.31
CA MET A 515 15.65 -12.13 -13.39
C MET A 515 16.55 -10.90 -13.34
N GLU A 516 16.73 -10.23 -14.49
CA GLU A 516 17.51 -8.99 -14.58
C GLU A 516 16.78 -7.83 -13.90
N ASP A 517 15.47 -7.67 -14.15
CA ASP A 517 14.65 -6.67 -13.46
C ASP A 517 14.62 -6.89 -11.93
N GLU A 518 14.57 -8.14 -11.48
CA GLU A 518 14.64 -8.47 -10.05
C GLU A 518 15.98 -8.04 -9.44
N ARG A 519 17.10 -8.27 -10.15
CA ARG A 519 18.43 -7.83 -9.72
C ARG A 519 18.54 -6.31 -9.66
N ASN A 520 18.01 -5.60 -10.67
CA ASN A 520 17.97 -4.13 -10.69
C ASN A 520 17.15 -3.59 -9.51
N ALA A 521 16.03 -4.24 -9.18
CA ALA A 521 15.22 -3.88 -8.02
C ALA A 521 15.94 -4.12 -6.68
N GLU A 522 16.71 -5.20 -6.53
CA GLU A 522 17.55 -5.43 -5.35
C GLU A 522 18.69 -4.40 -5.21
N GLU A 523 19.30 -4.00 -6.32
CA GLU A 523 20.34 -2.97 -6.32
C GLU A 523 19.78 -1.60 -5.95
N TRP A 524 18.64 -1.22 -6.53
CA TRP A 524 17.90 -0.03 -6.14
C TRP A 524 17.54 -0.02 -4.65
N GLU A 525 16.97 -1.12 -4.16
CA GLU A 525 16.58 -1.26 -2.75
C GLU A 525 17.78 -1.06 -1.81
N ARG A 526 18.95 -1.62 -2.14
CA ARG A 526 20.19 -1.42 -1.37
C ARG A 526 20.64 0.03 -1.39
N LYS A 527 20.59 0.68 -2.56
CA LYS A 527 21.02 2.08 -2.75
C LYS A 527 20.17 3.04 -1.92
N VAL A 528 18.85 2.91 -2.01
CA VAL A 528 17.88 3.71 -1.24
C VAL A 528 18.06 3.47 0.25
N ALA A 529 18.09 2.21 0.69
CA ALA A 529 18.23 1.88 2.10
C ALA A 529 19.54 2.44 2.67
N PHE A 530 20.65 2.32 1.94
CA PHE A 530 21.94 2.88 2.35
C PHE A 530 21.86 4.38 2.59
N VAL A 531 21.25 5.12 1.66
CA VAL A 531 21.12 6.58 1.76
C VAL A 531 20.23 6.98 2.94
N LEU A 532 19.06 6.35 3.08
CA LEU A 532 18.12 6.67 4.16
C LEU A 532 18.70 6.39 5.56
N VAL A 533 19.39 5.25 5.73
CA VAL A 533 19.93 4.89 7.05
C VAL A 533 21.23 5.63 7.38
N SER A 534 22.01 6.04 6.39
CA SER A 534 23.28 6.77 6.63
C SER A 534 23.07 8.25 6.91
N HIS A 535 21.92 8.80 6.50
CA HIS A 535 21.56 10.19 6.76
C HIS A 535 21.55 10.48 8.27
N GLU A 536 22.31 11.50 8.66
CA GLU A 536 22.52 11.92 10.06
C GLU A 536 22.65 10.76 11.07
N PHE A 537 23.43 9.73 10.71
CA PHE A 537 23.68 8.55 11.56
C PHE A 537 22.40 7.77 11.96
N GLY A 538 21.43 7.69 11.04
CA GLY A 538 20.23 6.87 11.21
C GLY A 538 19.08 7.59 11.92
N LEU A 539 19.01 8.92 11.80
CA LEU A 539 17.92 9.73 12.36
C LEU A 539 16.52 9.24 11.95
N VAL A 540 16.40 8.64 10.75
CA VAL A 540 15.16 8.02 10.27
C VAL A 540 14.59 6.98 11.26
N PHE A 541 15.42 6.26 12.01
CA PHE A 541 14.96 5.26 12.97
C PHE A 541 14.30 5.88 14.21
N GLU A 542 14.73 7.08 14.62
CA GLU A 542 14.08 7.83 15.70
C GLU A 542 12.69 8.28 15.27
N ALA A 543 12.58 8.88 14.07
CA ALA A 543 11.30 9.32 13.51
C ALA A 543 10.32 8.16 13.28
N LEU A 544 10.81 7.01 12.80
CA LEU A 544 9.98 5.79 12.68
C LEU A 544 9.54 5.26 14.04
N ALA A 545 10.40 5.32 15.07
CA ALA A 545 10.05 4.91 16.43
C ALA A 545 8.99 5.83 17.06
N GLU A 546 8.98 7.12 16.74
CA GLU A 546 7.90 8.04 17.11
C GLU A 546 6.58 7.67 16.39
N GLY A 547 6.63 7.41 15.08
CA GLY A 547 5.46 6.98 14.30
C GLY A 547 4.84 5.66 14.78
N LEU A 548 5.65 4.72 15.27
CA LEU A 548 5.20 3.46 15.88
C LEU A 548 4.37 3.65 17.17
N LYS A 549 4.53 4.79 17.86
CA LYS A 549 3.78 5.16 19.06
C LYS A 549 2.48 5.93 18.74
N SER A 550 2.22 6.17 17.47
CA SER A 550 1.03 6.91 17.05
C SER A 550 -0.26 6.17 17.37
N LYS A 551 -1.35 6.94 17.51
CA LYS A 551 -2.71 6.42 17.70
C LYS A 551 -3.35 5.98 16.37
N TYR A 552 -2.80 6.41 15.23
CA TYR A 552 -3.31 6.07 13.91
C TYR A 552 -2.74 4.73 13.46
N GLU A 553 -3.60 3.73 13.31
CA GLU A 553 -3.24 2.37 12.91
C GLU A 553 -2.50 2.33 11.57
N GLU A 554 -2.94 3.16 10.61
CA GLU A 554 -2.31 3.28 9.29
C GLU A 554 -0.85 3.74 9.39
N LEU A 555 -0.60 4.82 10.15
CA LEU A 555 0.76 5.33 10.37
C LEU A 555 1.63 4.29 11.10
N GLN A 556 1.09 3.65 12.14
CA GLN A 556 1.79 2.62 12.88
C GLN A 556 2.20 1.45 11.97
N SER A 557 1.29 0.99 11.12
CA SER A 557 1.53 -0.10 10.16
C SER A 557 2.60 0.27 9.13
N LEU A 558 2.53 1.48 8.56
CA LEU A 558 3.53 1.98 7.61
C LEU A 558 4.91 2.11 8.26
N CYS A 559 4.99 2.75 9.43
CA CYS A 559 6.24 2.88 10.18
C CYS A 559 6.82 1.52 10.56
N PHE A 560 5.98 0.55 10.95
CA PHE A 560 6.40 -0.82 11.26
C PHE A 560 6.99 -1.52 10.04
N MET A 561 6.33 -1.44 8.88
CA MET A 561 6.84 -2.03 7.64
C MET A 561 8.15 -1.37 7.19
N THR A 562 8.22 -0.04 7.21
CA THR A 562 9.42 0.72 6.82
C THR A 562 10.58 0.43 7.78
N ALA A 563 10.33 0.40 9.09
CA ALA A 563 11.35 0.06 10.08
C ALA A 563 11.85 -1.38 9.90
N THR A 564 10.95 -2.34 9.69
CA THR A 564 11.30 -3.74 9.43
C THR A 564 12.18 -3.87 8.19
N TRP A 565 11.81 -3.17 7.11
CA TRP A 565 12.57 -3.15 5.87
C TRP A 565 13.98 -2.58 6.08
N LEU A 566 14.11 -1.37 6.63
CA LEU A 566 15.40 -0.72 6.82
C LEU A 566 16.32 -1.52 7.77
N VAL A 567 15.77 -2.06 8.86
CA VAL A 567 16.52 -2.91 9.80
C VAL A 567 17.00 -4.19 9.13
N TYR A 568 16.17 -4.83 8.31
CA TYR A 568 16.60 -5.98 7.52
C TYR A 568 17.74 -5.60 6.57
N MET A 569 17.65 -4.46 5.89
CA MET A 569 18.70 -4.00 4.97
C MET A 569 20.03 -3.75 5.68
N LEU A 570 20.02 -3.32 6.95
CA LEU A 570 21.25 -3.19 7.73
C LEU A 570 22.01 -4.51 7.86
N SER A 571 21.36 -5.68 7.81
CA SER A 571 22.06 -6.98 7.83
C SER A 571 22.83 -7.29 6.54
N ILE A 572 22.46 -6.64 5.43
CA ILE A 572 23.06 -6.81 4.10
C ILE A 572 24.12 -5.73 3.83
N LEU A 573 23.86 -4.51 4.31
CA LEU A 573 24.76 -3.36 4.15
C LEU A 573 26.02 -3.51 5.01
N PRO A 574 27.15 -2.88 4.61
CA PRO A 574 28.37 -2.87 5.42
C PRO A 574 28.10 -2.25 6.79
N ASP A 575 28.75 -2.80 7.83
CA ASP A 575 28.56 -2.29 9.19
C ASP A 575 29.28 -0.95 9.37
N THR A 576 28.50 0.12 9.50
CA THR A 576 28.96 1.48 9.75
C THR A 576 28.66 1.94 11.18
N GLY A 577 28.21 1.04 12.05
CA GLY A 577 27.77 1.36 13.42
C GLY A 577 26.31 1.81 13.54
N ILE A 578 25.63 2.09 12.42
CA ILE A 578 24.20 2.50 12.36
C ILE A 578 23.27 1.43 12.94
N ARG A 579 23.67 0.14 12.89
CA ARG A 579 22.96 -0.98 13.53
C ARG A 579 22.72 -0.73 15.02
N GLY A 580 23.68 -0.11 15.71
CA GLY A 580 23.53 0.28 17.11
C GLY A 580 22.44 1.32 17.33
N ALA A 581 22.38 2.36 16.50
CA ALA A 581 21.36 3.39 16.55
C ALA A 581 19.95 2.83 16.31
N ALA A 582 19.81 1.99 15.27
CA ALA A 582 18.55 1.29 14.97
C ALA A 582 18.09 0.40 16.14
N ARG A 583 19.03 -0.33 16.76
CA ARG A 583 18.76 -1.19 17.91
C ARG A 583 18.23 -0.39 19.10
N VAL A 584 18.87 0.73 19.45
CA VAL A 584 18.44 1.59 20.58
C VAL A 584 17.01 2.11 20.38
N CYS A 585 16.65 2.51 19.15
CA CYS A 585 15.34 3.09 18.85
C CYS A 585 14.23 2.03 18.76
N LEU A 586 14.49 0.88 18.11
CA LEU A 586 13.44 0.00 17.62
C LEU A 586 13.35 -1.36 18.33
N LEU A 587 14.41 -1.83 19.01
CA LEU A 587 14.45 -3.18 19.58
C LEU A 587 13.27 -3.46 20.51
N LYS A 588 12.96 -2.54 21.44
CA LYS A 588 11.86 -2.70 22.40
C LYS A 588 10.50 -2.78 21.69
N HIS A 589 10.30 -2.02 20.62
CA HIS A 589 9.06 -2.02 19.84
C HIS A 589 8.86 -3.35 19.12
N PHE A 590 9.91 -3.87 18.45
CA PHE A 590 9.84 -5.18 17.78
C PHE A 590 9.60 -6.32 18.76
N ILE A 591 10.24 -6.31 19.93
CA ILE A 591 10.01 -7.29 20.98
C ILE A 591 8.55 -7.22 21.46
N SER A 592 8.00 -6.03 21.66
CA SER A 592 6.60 -5.83 22.07
C SER A 592 5.62 -6.41 21.04
N ILE A 593 5.81 -6.10 19.76
CA ILE A 593 4.96 -6.59 18.66
C ILE A 593 5.08 -8.11 18.55
N PHE A 594 6.29 -8.68 18.65
CA PHE A 594 6.50 -10.12 18.58
C PHE A 594 5.75 -10.89 19.69
N LYS A 595 5.64 -10.29 20.88
CA LYS A 595 4.95 -10.89 22.05
C LYS A 595 3.43 -10.73 22.03
N SER A 596 2.95 -9.55 21.68
CA SER A 596 1.56 -9.13 21.94
C SER A 596 0.64 -9.25 20.73
N ASP A 597 1.20 -9.26 19.52
CA ASP A 597 0.39 -9.27 18.31
C ASP A 597 -0.24 -10.66 18.09
N LYS A 598 -1.52 -10.67 17.69
CA LYS A 598 -2.24 -11.90 17.32
C LYS A 598 -1.96 -12.30 15.87
N ASP A 599 -1.57 -11.35 15.02
CA ASP A 599 -1.28 -11.61 13.63
C ASP A 599 0.08 -12.30 13.46
N THR A 600 0.03 -13.53 12.95
CA THR A 600 1.22 -14.33 12.63
C THR A 600 2.16 -13.65 11.63
N GLU A 601 1.63 -12.81 10.73
CA GLU A 601 2.44 -12.09 9.75
C GLU A 601 3.25 -10.97 10.41
N ASN A 602 2.61 -10.14 11.25
CA ASN A 602 3.32 -9.10 12.00
C ASN A 602 4.37 -9.68 12.95
N ARG A 603 4.06 -10.81 13.62
CA ARG A 603 5.06 -11.52 14.43
C ARG A 603 6.23 -12.01 13.57
N ALA A 604 5.99 -12.53 12.38
CA ALA A 604 7.06 -12.96 11.48
C ALA A 604 7.91 -11.79 10.96
N LEU A 605 7.31 -10.63 10.70
CA LEU A 605 8.02 -9.40 10.32
C LEU A 605 8.88 -8.86 11.48
N ALA A 606 8.33 -8.82 12.70
CA ALA A 606 9.08 -8.44 13.89
C ALA A 606 10.25 -9.40 14.13
N MET A 607 10.05 -10.71 13.95
CA MET A 607 11.10 -11.72 14.00
C MET A 607 12.20 -11.48 12.96
N LEU A 608 11.84 -11.12 11.71
CA LEU A 608 12.81 -10.79 10.68
C LEU A 608 13.70 -9.61 11.11
N ALA A 609 13.11 -8.55 11.66
CA ALA A 609 13.86 -7.41 12.19
C ALA A 609 14.75 -7.79 13.39
N LEU A 610 14.23 -8.61 14.32
CA LEU A 610 15.01 -9.11 15.47
C LEU A 610 16.20 -9.95 15.01
N ASN A 611 16.04 -10.76 13.97
CA ASN A 611 17.12 -11.56 13.40
C ASN A 611 18.27 -10.70 12.88
N SER A 612 18.00 -9.48 12.45
CA SER A 612 19.03 -8.57 11.95
C SER A 612 19.88 -7.91 13.06
N PHE A 613 19.42 -7.95 14.32
CA PHE A 613 20.16 -7.45 15.48
C PHE A 613 21.03 -8.52 16.19
N THR A 614 21.01 -9.75 15.69
CA THR A 614 21.54 -10.96 16.36
C THR A 614 23.05 -10.97 16.59
N GLN A 615 23.86 -10.15 15.93
CA GLN A 615 25.32 -10.15 16.17
C GLN A 615 25.76 -9.58 17.55
N GLY A 616 24.82 -9.31 18.47
CA GLY A 616 25.13 -8.82 19.82
C GLY A 616 24.08 -9.20 20.87
N PHE A 617 23.90 -10.50 21.11
CA PHE A 617 22.83 -11.08 21.95
C PHE A 617 22.86 -10.78 23.45
N GLN A 618 23.85 -10.04 23.96
CA GLN A 618 24.01 -9.81 25.40
C GLN A 618 22.83 -9.04 26.06
N ASP A 619 22.12 -8.18 25.31
CA ASP A 619 20.98 -7.41 25.86
C ASP A 619 19.60 -8.08 25.69
N LEU A 620 19.51 -9.22 24.99
CA LEU A 620 18.23 -9.93 24.81
C LEU A 620 17.89 -10.85 25.99
N GLY A 621 18.80 -11.05 26.94
CA GLY A 621 18.66 -12.02 28.04
C GLY A 621 17.34 -11.87 28.83
N GLY A 622 16.88 -10.64 29.08
CA GLY A 622 15.63 -10.38 29.80
C GLY A 622 14.34 -10.70 29.02
N HIS A 623 14.43 -10.93 27.71
CA HIS A 623 13.28 -11.22 26.84
C HIS A 623 13.42 -12.55 26.08
N MET A 624 14.50 -13.28 26.32
CA MET A 624 14.85 -14.51 25.63
C MET A 624 13.77 -15.59 25.77
N LYS A 625 13.16 -15.71 26.97
CA LYS A 625 12.07 -16.66 27.25
C LYS A 625 10.88 -16.48 26.31
N ASP A 626 10.41 -15.24 26.17
CA ASP A 626 9.25 -14.92 25.34
C ASP A 626 9.56 -15.05 23.85
N ILE A 627 10.80 -14.68 23.45
CA ILE A 627 11.27 -14.85 22.07
C ILE A 627 11.29 -16.35 21.71
N MET A 628 11.85 -17.19 22.58
CA MET A 628 11.89 -18.65 22.38
C MET A 628 10.48 -19.24 22.29
N LYS A 629 9.54 -18.82 23.14
CA LYS A 629 8.13 -19.25 23.05
C LYS A 629 7.53 -18.90 21.69
N GLY A 630 7.64 -17.64 21.27
CA GLY A 630 7.08 -17.20 19.99
C GLY A 630 7.72 -17.87 18.79
N LEU A 631 9.02 -18.17 18.85
CA LEU A 631 9.71 -18.91 17.80
C LEU A 631 9.23 -20.38 17.73
N ARG A 632 8.96 -21.04 18.87
CA ARG A 632 8.40 -22.42 18.90
C ARG A 632 7.03 -22.47 18.23
N GLU A 633 6.16 -21.49 18.49
CA GLU A 633 4.85 -21.36 17.86
C GLU A 633 4.95 -21.20 16.33
N LEU A 634 5.90 -20.37 15.86
CA LEU A 634 6.10 -20.09 14.43
C LEU A 634 6.94 -21.14 13.68
N LYS A 635 7.54 -22.11 14.38
CA LYS A 635 8.44 -23.14 13.82
C LYS A 635 7.82 -23.94 12.67
N LYS A 636 6.51 -24.24 12.76
CA LYS A 636 5.78 -25.02 11.74
C LYS A 636 5.46 -24.20 10.48
N SER A 637 5.39 -22.88 10.61
CA SER A 637 4.98 -21.97 9.53
C SER A 637 6.14 -21.24 8.86
N SER A 638 7.22 -20.94 9.59
CA SER A 638 8.38 -20.18 9.11
C SER A 638 9.68 -20.96 9.21
N THR A 639 10.42 -21.03 8.11
CA THR A 639 11.78 -21.59 8.07
C THR A 639 12.78 -20.75 8.86
N MET A 640 12.60 -19.42 8.90
CA MET A 640 13.45 -18.51 9.67
C MET A 640 13.30 -18.76 11.18
N ALA A 641 12.07 -18.98 11.64
CA ALA A 641 11.82 -19.31 13.05
C ALA A 641 12.55 -20.59 13.47
N PHE A 642 12.57 -21.59 12.59
CA PHE A 642 13.31 -22.84 12.80
C PHE A 642 14.82 -22.62 12.90
N GLU A 643 15.42 -21.85 11.98
CA GLU A 643 16.86 -21.57 12.00
C GLU A 643 17.26 -20.69 13.20
N MET A 644 16.47 -19.66 13.54
CA MET A 644 16.72 -18.84 14.73
C MET A 644 16.69 -19.70 16.01
N LEU A 645 15.71 -20.59 16.18
CA LEU A 645 15.67 -21.53 17.31
C LEU A 645 16.93 -22.37 17.40
N LYS A 646 17.46 -22.82 16.25
CA LYS A 646 18.67 -23.64 16.20
C LYS A 646 19.90 -22.84 16.66
N VAL A 647 20.05 -21.60 16.20
CA VAL A 647 21.15 -20.71 16.62
C VAL A 647 21.06 -20.41 18.12
N PHE A 648 19.88 -20.03 18.60
CA PHE A 648 19.65 -19.78 20.02
C PHE A 648 19.93 -21.00 20.90
N SER A 649 19.62 -22.21 20.41
CA SER A 649 19.93 -23.45 21.14
C SER A 649 21.42 -23.82 21.15
N ALA A 650 22.22 -23.27 20.22
CA ALA A 650 23.63 -23.60 20.05
C ALA A 650 24.57 -22.63 20.78
N GLU A 651 24.21 -21.34 20.90
CA GLU A 651 25.07 -20.33 21.55
C GLU A 651 25.03 -20.36 23.08
N HIS A 652 23.94 -20.87 23.68
CA HIS A 652 23.87 -21.07 25.12
C HIS A 652 24.43 -22.45 25.48
N ASP A 653 25.76 -22.54 25.63
CA ASP A 653 26.47 -23.81 25.87
C ASP A 653 26.44 -24.27 27.35
N ASN A 654 25.97 -23.42 28.28
CA ASN A 654 25.60 -23.84 29.64
C ASN A 654 24.19 -24.45 29.63
N SER A 655 24.11 -25.73 29.28
CA SER A 655 22.85 -26.47 29.11
C SER A 655 22.01 -26.60 30.38
N ALA A 656 22.51 -26.21 31.56
CA ALA A 656 21.77 -26.32 32.81
C ALA A 656 20.87 -25.10 33.11
N ASP A 657 21.18 -23.91 32.57
CA ASP A 657 20.41 -22.68 32.84
C ASP A 657 19.24 -22.44 31.85
N ILE A 658 19.18 -23.22 30.76
CA ILE A 658 18.22 -23.02 29.66
C ILE A 658 16.95 -23.85 29.84
N TRP A 659 17.07 -25.00 30.51
CA TRP A 659 15.98 -25.94 30.69
C TRP A 659 15.59 -25.92 32.15
N ASN A 660 14.50 -25.22 32.49
CA ASN A 660 13.95 -25.26 33.82
C ASN A 660 12.58 -25.96 33.75
N HIS A 661 12.52 -27.16 34.34
CA HIS A 661 11.29 -27.93 34.46
C HIS A 661 10.60 -27.53 35.75
N GLN A 662 9.49 -26.80 35.64
CA GLN A 662 8.70 -26.43 36.80
C GLN A 662 7.53 -27.41 36.95
N GLU A 663 7.36 -27.98 38.14
CA GLU A 663 6.14 -28.72 38.47
C GLU A 663 4.96 -27.74 38.38
N LEU A 664 4.03 -28.01 37.46
CA LEU A 664 2.85 -27.18 37.26
C LEU A 664 1.75 -27.59 38.25
N SER A 665 1.51 -28.90 38.35
CA SER A 665 0.44 -29.46 39.19
C SER A 665 0.66 -30.93 39.50
N GLN A 666 0.03 -31.38 40.58
CA GLN A 666 0.01 -32.77 41.04
C GLN A 666 -1.40 -33.12 41.54
N GLU A 667 -1.97 -34.16 40.97
CA GLU A 667 -3.27 -34.70 41.36
C GLU A 667 -3.12 -36.09 42.01
N ASP A 668 -3.81 -36.30 43.13
CA ASP A 668 -3.83 -37.59 43.83
C ASP A 668 -5.07 -38.39 43.42
N CYS A 669 -4.86 -39.46 42.65
CA CYS A 669 -5.89 -40.42 42.24
C CYS A 669 -5.66 -41.80 42.89
N SER A 670 -5.03 -41.85 44.07
CA SER A 670 -4.74 -43.11 44.79
C SER A 670 -5.99 -43.96 45.08
N SER A 671 -7.18 -43.34 45.19
CA SER A 671 -8.47 -44.03 45.31
C SER A 671 -8.79 -44.95 44.12
N ASN A 672 -8.28 -44.62 42.93
CA ASN A 672 -8.46 -45.40 41.70
C ASN A 672 -7.30 -46.38 41.44
N GLY A 673 -6.33 -46.43 42.37
CA GLY A 673 -5.12 -47.27 42.32
C GLY A 673 -4.05 -46.75 41.35
N GLU A 674 -3.21 -47.65 40.81
CA GLU A 674 -2.05 -47.26 40.01
C GLU A 674 -2.46 -46.55 38.70
N VAL A 675 -1.71 -45.52 38.28
CA VAL A 675 -1.85 -44.90 36.95
C VAL A 675 -1.01 -45.69 35.95
N LEU A 676 -1.65 -46.49 35.11
CA LEU A 676 -0.96 -47.44 34.22
C LEU A 676 -0.59 -46.82 32.87
N THR A 677 -1.35 -45.82 32.42
CA THR A 677 -1.16 -45.20 31.10
C THR A 677 -1.63 -43.76 31.10
N VAL A 678 -0.91 -42.89 30.39
CA VAL A 678 -1.27 -41.49 30.16
C VAL A 678 -1.04 -41.13 28.70
N THR A 679 -1.86 -40.25 28.15
CA THR A 679 -1.67 -39.69 26.81
C THR A 679 -2.26 -38.28 26.71
N CYS A 680 -1.77 -37.48 25.77
CA CYS A 680 -2.16 -36.08 25.60
C CYS A 680 -2.69 -35.84 24.19
N PHE A 681 -3.75 -35.04 24.06
CA PHE A 681 -4.25 -34.58 22.78
C PHE A 681 -5.00 -33.25 22.91
N LYS A 682 -4.63 -32.26 22.09
CA LYS A 682 -5.28 -30.93 22.04
C LYS A 682 -5.45 -30.28 23.43
N GLY A 683 -4.42 -30.31 24.27
CA GLY A 683 -4.46 -29.72 25.62
C GLY A 683 -5.27 -30.50 26.66
N LYS A 684 -5.73 -31.70 26.32
CA LYS A 684 -6.35 -32.65 27.25
C LYS A 684 -5.41 -33.78 27.59
N ILE A 685 -5.49 -34.23 28.85
CA ILE A 685 -4.75 -35.37 29.37
C ILE A 685 -5.75 -36.48 29.66
N PHE A 686 -5.43 -37.69 29.23
CA PHE A 686 -6.21 -38.89 29.50
C PHE A 686 -5.37 -39.84 30.34
N SER A 687 -5.92 -40.31 31.46
CA SER A 687 -5.26 -41.27 32.34
C SER A 687 -6.10 -42.53 32.49
N GLY A 688 -5.43 -43.69 32.42
CA GLY A 688 -6.03 -45.01 32.63
C GLY A 688 -5.52 -45.64 33.92
N HIS A 689 -6.45 -46.12 34.75
CA HIS A 689 -6.18 -46.54 36.12
C HIS A 689 -6.35 -48.06 36.31
N SER A 690 -5.80 -48.56 37.41
CA SER A 690 -5.90 -49.97 37.79
C SER A 690 -7.32 -50.39 38.21
N ASP A 691 -8.16 -49.52 38.76
CA ASP A 691 -9.56 -49.87 39.06
C ASP A 691 -10.44 -50.05 37.80
N GLY A 692 -9.95 -49.68 36.60
CA GLY A 692 -10.72 -49.67 35.36
C GLY A 692 -11.19 -48.26 34.95
N THR A 693 -10.87 -47.25 35.74
CA THR A 693 -11.30 -45.88 35.49
C THR A 693 -10.46 -45.21 34.41
N ILE A 694 -11.12 -44.38 33.60
CA ILE A 694 -10.47 -43.40 32.70
C ILE A 694 -10.84 -42.00 33.20
N LYS A 695 -9.84 -41.14 33.42
CA LYS A 695 -10.04 -39.73 33.74
C LYS A 695 -9.58 -38.83 32.61
N VAL A 696 -10.33 -37.75 32.39
CA VAL A 696 -10.05 -36.72 31.39
C VAL A 696 -9.80 -35.40 32.11
N TRP A 697 -8.65 -34.80 31.85
CA TRP A 697 -8.23 -33.55 32.47
C TRP A 697 -8.02 -32.47 31.43
N LYS A 698 -8.31 -31.22 31.80
CA LYS A 698 -7.95 -30.02 31.07
C LYS A 698 -6.83 -29.32 31.83
N SER A 699 -5.78 -28.91 31.14
CA SER A 699 -4.78 -28.01 31.74
C SER A 699 -5.17 -26.57 31.45
N GLU A 700 -5.45 -25.78 32.49
CA GLU A 700 -5.72 -24.34 32.41
C GLU A 700 -4.94 -23.62 33.52
N ASN A 701 -4.20 -22.56 33.19
CA ASN A 701 -3.43 -21.74 34.16
C ASN A 701 -2.50 -22.50 35.11
N SER A 702 -1.84 -23.55 34.61
CA SER A 702 -0.99 -24.46 35.40
C SER A 702 -1.73 -25.34 36.41
N GLU A 703 -3.06 -25.41 36.37
CA GLU A 703 -3.87 -26.34 37.17
C GLU A 703 -4.48 -27.44 36.30
N LEU A 704 -4.73 -28.61 36.91
CA LEU A 704 -5.40 -29.74 36.27
C LEU A 704 -6.86 -29.81 36.69
N ASN A 705 -7.75 -29.45 35.78
CA ASN A 705 -9.18 -29.54 35.99
C ASN A 705 -9.71 -30.88 35.49
N LEU A 706 -10.25 -31.69 36.40
CA LEU A 706 -10.95 -32.93 36.03
C LEU A 706 -12.23 -32.57 35.27
N ILE A 707 -12.29 -32.98 33.99
CA ILE A 707 -13.46 -32.80 33.15
C ILE A 707 -14.43 -33.96 33.35
N GLN A 708 -13.91 -35.19 33.38
CA GLN A 708 -14.73 -36.39 33.33
C GLN A 708 -14.01 -37.58 33.97
N GLU A 709 -14.78 -38.42 34.68
CA GLU A 709 -14.35 -39.69 35.24
C GLU A 709 -15.29 -40.81 34.79
N ILE A 710 -14.73 -41.90 34.24
CA ILE A 710 -15.48 -42.91 33.49
C ILE A 710 -15.17 -44.31 34.01
N HIS A 711 -16.21 -45.02 34.43
CA HIS A 711 -16.14 -46.35 35.07
C HIS A 711 -16.72 -47.45 34.14
N GLU A 712 -16.26 -47.46 32.90
CA GLU A 712 -16.80 -48.35 31.86
C GLU A 712 -16.01 -49.66 31.72
N HIS A 713 -14.71 -49.65 32.00
CA HIS A 713 -13.93 -50.88 32.05
C HIS A 713 -14.08 -51.58 33.40
N THR A 714 -14.17 -52.91 33.38
CA THR A 714 -14.37 -53.70 34.62
C THR A 714 -13.07 -54.16 35.26
N LYS A 715 -11.93 -53.89 34.61
CA LYS A 715 -10.56 -54.21 35.06
C LYS A 715 -9.57 -53.15 34.55
N HIS A 716 -8.32 -53.26 35.00
CA HIS A 716 -7.18 -52.38 34.68
C HIS A 716 -7.20 -51.85 33.24
N VAL A 717 -7.17 -50.53 33.07
CA VAL A 717 -6.95 -49.87 31.77
C VAL A 717 -5.44 -49.80 31.55
N THR A 718 -4.90 -50.69 30.72
CA THR A 718 -3.46 -50.89 30.58
C THR A 718 -2.83 -50.00 29.50
N SER A 719 -3.64 -49.48 28.58
CA SER A 719 -3.11 -48.71 27.45
C SER A 719 -4.15 -47.76 26.87
N LEU A 720 -3.71 -46.53 26.61
CA LEU A 720 -4.43 -45.51 25.87
C LEU A 720 -3.67 -45.15 24.59
N ALA A 721 -4.38 -45.05 23.46
CA ALA A 721 -3.80 -44.67 22.17
C ALA A 721 -4.69 -43.66 21.45
N VAL A 722 -4.10 -42.54 21.00
CA VAL A 722 -4.80 -41.50 20.25
C VAL A 722 -4.47 -41.59 18.76
N VAL A 723 -5.49 -41.70 17.93
CA VAL A 723 -5.36 -41.60 16.47
C VAL A 723 -5.72 -40.18 16.04
N HIS A 724 -4.69 -39.40 15.71
CA HIS A 724 -4.81 -37.96 15.44
C HIS A 724 -5.66 -37.64 14.21
N SER A 725 -5.63 -38.49 13.18
CA SER A 725 -6.39 -38.29 11.93
C SER A 725 -7.90 -38.45 12.10
N SER A 726 -8.34 -39.30 13.04
CA SER A 726 -9.76 -39.56 13.30
C SER A 726 -10.29 -38.88 14.56
N GLU A 727 -9.40 -38.23 15.33
CA GLU A 727 -9.71 -37.61 16.64
C GLU A 727 -10.37 -38.60 17.63
N LYS A 728 -9.88 -39.84 17.63
CA LYS A 728 -10.39 -40.91 18.50
C LYS A 728 -9.34 -41.37 19.51
N LEU A 729 -9.80 -41.63 20.72
CA LEU A 729 -9.04 -42.30 21.76
C LEU A 729 -9.45 -43.77 21.81
N TYR A 730 -8.48 -44.66 21.99
CA TYR A 730 -8.70 -46.09 22.16
C TYR A 730 -8.17 -46.51 23.51
N SER A 731 -8.96 -47.27 24.27
CA SER A 731 -8.54 -47.85 25.54
C SER A 731 -8.52 -49.36 25.46
N GLY A 732 -7.43 -49.97 25.92
CA GLY A 732 -7.28 -51.42 26.06
C GLY A 732 -7.29 -51.82 27.54
N SER A 733 -8.01 -52.88 27.88
CA SER A 733 -8.13 -53.35 29.26
C SER A 733 -7.92 -54.86 29.43
N LEU A 734 -7.59 -55.25 30.67
CA LEU A 734 -7.58 -56.64 31.10
C LEU A 734 -8.97 -57.28 31.19
N ASP A 735 -10.04 -56.50 31.03
CA ASP A 735 -11.41 -56.99 30.88
C ASP A 735 -11.66 -57.62 29.50
N LYS A 736 -10.63 -57.63 28.64
CA LYS A 736 -10.67 -58.16 27.27
C LYS A 736 -11.54 -57.33 26.34
N THR A 737 -11.56 -56.02 26.54
CA THR A 737 -12.21 -55.09 25.62
C THR A 737 -11.26 -54.01 25.13
N VAL A 738 -11.42 -53.64 23.85
CA VAL A 738 -10.96 -52.36 23.33
C VAL A 738 -12.18 -51.46 23.21
N ARG A 739 -12.14 -50.27 23.81
CA ARG A 739 -13.18 -49.26 23.63
C ARG A 739 -12.68 -48.11 22.79
N VAL A 740 -13.56 -47.61 21.92
CA VAL A 740 -13.32 -46.47 21.03
C VAL A 740 -14.11 -45.29 21.55
N TRP A 741 -13.41 -44.18 21.72
CA TRP A 741 -13.94 -42.96 22.29
C TRP A 741 -13.81 -41.81 21.29
N ALA A 742 -14.91 -41.12 21.04
CA ALA A 742 -14.86 -39.83 20.37
C ALA A 742 -14.38 -38.76 21.35
N ILE A 743 -13.46 -37.91 20.91
CA ILE A 743 -12.94 -36.80 21.70
C ILE A 743 -13.70 -35.53 21.30
N THR A 744 -14.33 -34.86 22.27
CA THR A 744 -15.04 -33.58 22.07
C THR A 744 -14.45 -32.49 22.95
N GLU A 745 -14.99 -31.27 22.92
CA GLU A 745 -14.60 -30.21 23.87
C GLU A 745 -15.05 -30.52 25.32
N GLU A 746 -16.17 -31.20 25.51
CA GLU A 746 -16.74 -31.49 26.84
C GLU A 746 -16.17 -32.75 27.50
N GLY A 747 -15.44 -33.59 26.77
CA GLY A 747 -14.91 -34.85 27.32
C GLY A 747 -14.76 -35.93 26.25
N ILE A 748 -15.03 -37.17 26.64
CA ILE A 748 -15.07 -38.33 25.75
C ILE A 748 -16.35 -39.14 25.94
N TYR A 749 -16.86 -39.71 24.85
CA TYR A 749 -17.98 -40.67 24.89
C TYR A 749 -17.65 -41.92 24.10
N CYS A 750 -18.14 -43.07 24.58
CA CYS A 750 -17.86 -44.36 23.97
C CYS A 750 -18.73 -44.53 22.72
N GLU A 751 -18.10 -44.65 21.55
CA GLU A 751 -18.79 -44.93 20.28
C GLU A 751 -18.93 -46.42 20.02
N GLN A 752 -17.89 -47.19 20.37
CA GLN A 752 -17.81 -48.60 20.03
C GLN A 752 -17.05 -49.38 21.11
N VAL A 753 -17.57 -50.56 21.45
CA VAL A 753 -16.91 -51.54 22.31
C VAL A 753 -16.61 -52.78 21.47
N GLN A 754 -15.38 -53.28 21.57
CA GLN A 754 -14.97 -54.50 20.91
C GLN A 754 -14.42 -55.51 21.91
N GLU A 755 -15.04 -56.67 21.95
CA GLU A 755 -14.58 -57.78 22.78
C GLU A 755 -13.44 -58.55 22.09
N THR A 756 -12.39 -58.84 22.86
CA THR A 756 -11.23 -59.64 22.46
C THR A 756 -11.21 -60.98 23.22
N LYS A 757 -10.57 -62.00 22.64
CA LYS A 757 -10.44 -63.30 23.32
C LYS A 757 -9.46 -63.26 24.49
N ASP A 758 -8.46 -62.39 24.39
CA ASP A 758 -7.37 -62.26 25.34
C ASP A 758 -7.40 -60.88 26.01
N GLN A 759 -6.73 -60.80 27.16
CA GLN A 759 -6.47 -59.55 27.85
C GLN A 759 -5.48 -58.68 27.07
N ILE A 760 -5.60 -57.36 27.24
CA ILE A 760 -4.81 -56.38 26.52
C ILE A 760 -3.78 -55.79 27.47
N ASN A 761 -2.49 -55.99 27.20
CA ASN A 761 -1.40 -55.43 28.03
C ASN A 761 -0.83 -54.12 27.46
N THR A 762 -0.82 -53.98 26.13
CA THR A 762 -0.37 -52.78 25.41
C THR A 762 -1.14 -52.72 24.11
N LEU A 763 -1.64 -51.54 23.74
CA LEU A 763 -2.44 -51.32 22.56
C LEU A 763 -1.79 -50.23 21.71
N VAL A 764 -1.70 -50.47 20.40
CA VAL A 764 -1.34 -49.44 19.42
C VAL A 764 -2.29 -49.55 18.24
N VAL A 765 -2.80 -48.42 17.76
CA VAL A 765 -3.85 -48.37 16.74
C VAL A 765 -3.37 -47.58 15.53
N ALA A 766 -3.63 -48.10 14.33
CA ALA A 766 -3.52 -47.35 13.08
C ALA A 766 -4.78 -47.56 12.24
N ASN A 767 -5.57 -46.50 12.06
CA ASN A 767 -6.75 -46.44 11.20
C ASN A 767 -7.64 -47.71 11.28
N SER A 768 -7.40 -48.68 10.39
CA SER A 768 -8.21 -49.89 10.20
C SER A 768 -7.80 -51.10 11.07
N ILE A 769 -6.71 -51.00 11.85
CA ILE A 769 -6.14 -52.10 12.64
C ILE A 769 -5.73 -51.66 14.05
N ALA A 770 -5.93 -52.58 15.00
CA ALA A 770 -5.47 -52.51 16.39
C ALA A 770 -4.47 -53.65 16.65
N CYS A 771 -3.27 -53.28 17.10
CA CYS A 771 -2.21 -54.21 17.48
C CYS A 771 -2.09 -54.24 19.00
N TYR A 772 -2.12 -55.43 19.61
CA TYR A 772 -1.99 -55.55 21.05
C TYR A 772 -1.16 -56.75 21.51
N ILE A 773 -0.56 -56.60 22.69
CA ILE A 773 0.17 -57.67 23.37
C ILE A 773 -0.80 -58.48 24.26
N PRO A 774 -1.00 -59.79 24.01
CA PRO A 774 -1.77 -60.66 24.90
C PRO A 774 -0.95 -61.10 26.12
N GLN A 775 -1.53 -61.90 27.01
CA GLN A 775 -0.80 -62.49 28.16
C GLN A 775 0.26 -63.54 27.72
N GLY A 776 0.15 -64.08 26.50
CA GLY A 776 1.05 -65.09 25.94
C GLY A 776 2.11 -64.55 24.97
N ALA A 777 2.75 -65.45 24.23
CA ALA A 777 3.70 -65.08 23.19
C ALA A 777 3.02 -64.50 21.94
N GLY A 778 3.73 -63.61 21.26
CA GLY A 778 3.28 -62.93 20.05
C GLY A 778 2.60 -61.59 20.27
N VAL A 779 2.20 -61.00 19.15
CA VAL A 779 1.46 -59.75 19.06
C VAL A 779 0.23 -60.02 18.21
N LYS A 780 -0.96 -59.70 18.73
CA LYS A 780 -2.20 -59.85 17.98
C LYS A 780 -2.46 -58.59 17.17
N VAL A 781 -2.74 -58.78 15.90
CA VAL A 781 -3.21 -57.74 14.99
C VAL A 781 -4.66 -58.04 14.68
N HIS A 782 -5.53 -57.09 15.00
CA HIS A 782 -6.96 -57.19 14.81
C HIS A 782 -7.40 -56.07 13.88
N SER A 783 -8.05 -56.41 12.78
CA SER A 783 -8.69 -55.42 11.93
C SER A 783 -10.13 -55.21 12.36
N TRP A 784 -10.61 -53.97 12.27
CA TRP A 784 -12.00 -53.65 12.61
C TRP A 784 -13.02 -54.36 11.71
N ASN A 785 -12.58 -54.93 10.57
CA ASN A 785 -13.40 -55.79 9.70
C ASN A 785 -13.58 -57.23 10.23
N GLY A 786 -13.00 -57.57 11.39
CA GLY A 786 -13.16 -58.86 12.06
C GLY A 786 -12.03 -59.87 11.84
N SER A 787 -11.03 -59.57 11.00
CA SER A 787 -9.87 -60.44 10.82
C SER A 787 -8.85 -60.30 11.97
N SER A 788 -8.42 -61.42 12.55
CA SER A 788 -7.42 -61.44 13.64
C SER A 788 -6.25 -62.36 13.28
N LYS A 789 -5.02 -61.85 13.41
CA LYS A 789 -3.78 -62.57 13.12
C LYS A 789 -2.82 -62.45 14.29
N VAL A 790 -2.13 -63.54 14.64
CA VAL A 790 -1.05 -63.52 15.64
C VAL A 790 0.29 -63.49 14.92
N LEU A 791 1.06 -62.43 15.17
CA LEU A 791 2.41 -62.23 14.67
C LEU A 791 3.44 -62.58 15.77
N ASN A 792 4.63 -63.00 15.37
CA ASN A 792 5.76 -63.25 16.29
C ASN A 792 5.49 -64.25 17.44
N GLN A 793 4.85 -65.39 17.13
CA GLN A 793 4.37 -66.38 18.12
C GLN A 793 5.46 -66.99 19.03
N HIS A 794 6.74 -66.80 18.72
CA HIS A 794 7.87 -67.38 19.45
C HIS A 794 8.54 -66.42 20.44
N LYS A 795 8.11 -65.15 20.50
CA LYS A 795 8.68 -64.14 21.38
C LYS A 795 7.62 -63.51 22.28
N TYR A 796 8.03 -63.12 23.47
CA TYR A 796 7.19 -62.40 24.42
C TYR A 796 7.46 -60.91 24.28
N ALA A 797 6.55 -60.18 23.63
CA ALA A 797 6.63 -58.73 23.52
C ALA A 797 6.30 -58.04 24.86
N LYS A 798 6.90 -56.88 25.09
CA LYS A 798 6.69 -56.05 26.29
C LYS A 798 6.23 -54.63 25.97
N CYS A 799 6.66 -54.08 24.84
CA CYS A 799 6.27 -52.77 24.36
C CYS A 799 6.13 -52.78 22.83
N LEU A 800 5.32 -51.87 22.31
CA LEU A 800 5.04 -51.71 20.88
C LEU A 800 5.18 -50.24 20.49
N ALA A 801 5.66 -49.99 19.26
CA ALA A 801 5.61 -48.69 18.61
C ALA A 801 5.20 -48.87 17.15
N LEU A 802 4.31 -48.02 16.64
CA LEU A 802 3.78 -48.12 15.28
C LEU A 802 4.04 -46.84 14.51
N VAL A 803 4.78 -46.95 13.40
CA VAL A 803 5.12 -45.82 12.53
C VAL A 803 5.01 -46.27 11.08
N GLN A 804 4.25 -45.51 10.26
CA GLN A 804 4.14 -45.72 8.81
C GLN A 804 3.81 -47.17 8.39
N GLY A 805 2.94 -47.87 9.14
CA GLY A 805 2.54 -49.25 8.83
C GLY A 805 3.55 -50.33 9.25
N LYS A 806 4.67 -49.94 9.87
CA LYS A 806 5.64 -50.85 10.47
C LYS A 806 5.47 -50.87 12.00
N LEU A 807 5.37 -52.08 12.54
CA LEU A 807 5.22 -52.32 13.97
C LEU A 807 6.58 -52.75 14.55
N TYR A 808 7.10 -51.99 15.48
CA TYR A 808 8.29 -52.32 16.23
C TYR A 808 7.91 -52.94 17.56
N CYS A 809 8.53 -54.06 17.93
CA CYS A 809 8.27 -54.74 19.19
C CYS A 809 9.55 -54.97 19.99
N GLY A 810 9.54 -54.51 21.24
CA GLY A 810 10.58 -54.81 22.22
C GLY A 810 10.20 -56.06 23.01
N CYS A 811 11.11 -57.02 23.10
CA CYS A 811 10.85 -58.35 23.66
C CYS A 811 11.53 -58.58 25.02
N ASN A 812 11.08 -59.63 25.71
CA ASN A 812 11.58 -60.03 27.03
C ASN A 812 13.06 -60.50 27.02
N ASP A 813 13.56 -60.93 25.87
CA ASP A 813 14.93 -61.46 25.69
C ASP A 813 15.93 -60.40 25.18
N ASN A 814 15.61 -59.12 25.36
CA ASN A 814 16.37 -57.98 24.85
C ASN A 814 16.40 -57.86 23.31
N SER A 815 15.51 -58.57 22.60
CA SER A 815 15.38 -58.39 21.15
C SER A 815 14.45 -57.25 20.78
N ILE A 816 14.78 -56.55 19.70
CA ILE A 816 13.92 -55.56 19.05
C ILE A 816 13.69 -56.01 17.62
N GLN A 817 12.43 -56.15 17.25
CA GLN A 817 12.04 -56.64 15.92
C GLN A 817 11.11 -55.62 15.25
N GLU A 818 11.21 -55.57 13.93
CA GLU A 818 10.31 -54.85 13.04
C GLU A 818 9.37 -55.86 12.39
N ILE A 819 8.09 -55.50 12.29
CA ILE A 819 7.07 -56.29 11.65
C ILE A 819 6.36 -55.38 10.65
N ASP A 820 6.50 -55.66 9.36
CA ASP A 820 5.71 -54.99 8.33
C ASP A 820 4.28 -55.52 8.38
N LEU A 821 3.29 -54.64 8.61
CA LEU A 821 1.90 -55.06 8.78
C LEU A 821 1.21 -55.40 7.45
N ALA A 822 1.70 -54.89 6.33
CA ALA A 822 1.14 -55.20 5.01
C ALA A 822 1.60 -56.58 4.52
N THR A 823 2.88 -56.88 4.68
CA THR A 823 3.47 -58.15 4.19
C THR A 823 3.55 -59.22 5.28
N GLY A 824 3.53 -58.84 6.56
CA GLY A 824 3.77 -59.72 7.70
C GLY A 824 5.23 -60.14 7.86
N THR A 825 6.17 -59.54 7.14
CA THR A 825 7.60 -59.89 7.22
C THR A 825 8.21 -59.43 8.53
N LEU A 826 9.04 -60.29 9.12
CA LEU A 826 9.76 -60.02 10.36
C LEU A 826 11.20 -59.61 10.05
N GLY A 827 11.58 -58.40 10.45
CA GLY A 827 12.95 -57.90 10.50
C GLY A 827 13.50 -57.92 11.93
N ASN A 828 14.77 -58.24 12.11
CA ASN A 828 15.41 -58.24 13.42
C ASN A 828 16.42 -57.09 13.50
N ILE A 829 16.20 -56.14 14.41
CA ILE A 829 17.04 -54.95 14.60
C ILE A 829 18.11 -55.25 15.66
N GLN A 830 17.68 -55.80 16.79
CA GLN A 830 18.56 -56.26 17.86
C GLN A 830 18.27 -57.72 18.17
N SER A 831 19.29 -58.57 18.05
CA SER A 831 19.20 -59.98 18.42
C SER A 831 19.16 -60.16 19.94
N GLY A 832 18.31 -61.07 20.41
CA GLY A 832 18.15 -61.37 21.83
C GLY A 832 19.38 -62.03 22.44
N SER A 833 19.60 -61.81 23.74
CA SER A 833 20.71 -62.43 24.46
C SER A 833 20.43 -63.91 24.72
N LYS A 834 21.41 -64.79 24.42
CA LYS A 834 21.32 -66.21 24.79
C LYS A 834 21.31 -66.33 26.31
N LYS A 835 20.42 -67.17 26.86
CA LYS A 835 20.20 -67.41 28.29
C LYS A 835 21.45 -67.99 29.02
N LEU A 836 22.55 -67.25 29.11
CA LEU A 836 23.76 -67.71 29.80
C LEU A 836 23.69 -67.56 31.33
N ILE A 837 22.82 -66.69 31.88
CA ILE A 837 22.84 -66.31 33.32
C ILE A 837 21.45 -66.39 34.00
N GLY A 838 20.39 -66.86 33.33
CA GLY A 838 19.05 -66.96 33.93
C GLY A 838 18.35 -65.62 34.26
N LYS A 839 19.09 -64.50 34.26
CA LYS A 839 18.56 -63.13 34.36
C LYS A 839 17.99 -62.69 33.01
N VAL A 840 16.77 -62.15 33.04
CA VAL A 840 16.02 -61.69 31.88
C VAL A 840 16.18 -60.17 31.73
N TYR A 841 16.39 -59.70 30.49
CA TYR A 841 16.66 -58.30 30.17
C TYR A 841 15.59 -57.77 29.20
N PRO A 842 14.38 -57.44 29.69
CA PRO A 842 13.30 -56.99 28.82
C PRO A 842 13.52 -55.56 28.33
N ILE A 843 13.09 -55.27 27.09
CA ILE A 843 12.88 -53.90 26.64
C ILE A 843 11.56 -53.40 27.22
N TYR A 844 11.62 -52.45 28.15
CA TYR A 844 10.43 -51.93 28.84
C TYR A 844 9.73 -50.84 28.03
N ALA A 845 10.48 -49.99 27.33
CA ALA A 845 9.93 -48.92 26.52
C ALA A 845 10.59 -48.85 25.14
N LEU A 846 9.80 -48.55 24.13
CA LEU A 846 10.22 -48.43 22.75
C LEU A 846 9.48 -47.24 22.13
N GLN A 847 10.22 -46.32 21.53
CA GLN A 847 9.65 -45.18 20.84
C GLN A 847 10.38 -44.94 19.53
N VAL A 848 9.64 -44.59 18.48
CA VAL A 848 10.21 -44.21 17.19
C VAL A 848 9.89 -42.75 16.94
N TYR A 849 10.93 -41.94 16.78
CA TYR A 849 10.81 -40.49 16.63
C TYR A 849 11.88 -40.01 15.66
N ASP A 850 11.49 -39.17 14.69
CA ASP A 850 12.42 -38.49 13.77
C ASP A 850 13.39 -39.44 13.05
N GLY A 851 12.88 -40.59 12.57
CA GLY A 851 13.68 -41.60 11.87
C GLY A 851 14.66 -42.39 12.75
N LEU A 852 14.58 -42.24 14.08
CA LEU A 852 15.37 -43.00 15.06
C LEU A 852 14.48 -43.90 15.92
N ILE A 853 15.01 -45.06 16.29
CA ILE A 853 14.38 -46.04 17.17
C ILE A 853 15.09 -45.95 18.52
N TYR A 854 14.34 -45.70 19.58
CA TYR A 854 14.83 -45.63 20.94
C TYR A 854 14.31 -46.84 21.70
N GLY A 855 15.20 -47.70 22.19
CA GLY A 855 14.86 -48.85 23.02
C GLY A 855 15.46 -48.70 24.41
N ALA A 856 14.62 -48.75 25.44
CA ALA A 856 15.00 -48.62 26.82
C ALA A 856 14.75 -49.91 27.60
N GLY A 857 15.77 -50.39 28.31
CA GLY A 857 15.71 -51.57 29.15
C GLY A 857 17.05 -51.86 29.82
N PRO A 858 17.08 -52.67 30.88
CA PRO A 858 18.33 -53.10 31.49
C PRO A 858 19.17 -53.87 30.46
N SER A 859 20.44 -53.51 30.35
CA SER A 859 21.39 -54.17 29.44
C SER A 859 22.58 -54.73 30.21
N PHE A 860 23.24 -55.72 29.61
CA PHE A 860 24.47 -56.33 30.15
C PHE A 860 25.68 -55.38 30.05
N ASP A 861 25.69 -54.49 29.06
CA ASP A 861 26.79 -53.55 28.78
C ASP A 861 26.67 -52.20 29.53
N GLY A 862 25.70 -52.06 30.43
CA GLY A 862 25.46 -50.81 31.17
C GLY A 862 24.83 -49.68 30.34
N SER A 863 24.46 -49.93 29.08
CA SER A 863 23.69 -48.99 28.26
C SER A 863 22.20 -49.28 28.36
N ASN A 864 21.49 -48.49 29.18
CA ASN A 864 20.08 -48.71 29.48
C ASN A 864 19.16 -48.21 28.36
N VAL A 865 19.66 -47.31 27.49
CA VAL A 865 18.97 -46.87 26.28
C VAL A 865 19.91 -47.00 25.10
N LYS A 866 19.43 -47.60 24.02
CA LYS A 866 20.14 -47.69 22.75
C LYS A 866 19.30 -47.03 21.66
N ILE A 867 19.98 -46.37 20.72
CA ILE A 867 19.36 -45.59 19.66
C ILE A 867 19.82 -46.15 18.32
N TRP A 868 18.89 -46.51 17.45
CA TRP A 868 19.15 -47.03 16.11
C TRP A 868 18.59 -46.10 15.05
N SER A 869 19.23 -46.09 13.87
CA SER A 869 18.67 -45.47 12.68
C SER A 869 17.63 -46.38 12.02
N THR A 870 16.48 -45.84 11.63
CA THR A 870 15.44 -46.59 10.89
C THR A 870 15.86 -46.95 9.46
N SER A 871 16.83 -46.23 8.88
CA SER A 871 17.25 -46.43 7.49
C SER A 871 18.15 -47.65 7.28
N ASN A 872 19.00 -47.95 8.26
CA ASN A 872 20.04 -48.98 8.14
C ASN A 872 20.21 -49.86 9.40
N TYR A 873 19.42 -49.61 10.45
CA TYR A 873 19.51 -50.30 11.74
C TYR A 873 20.88 -50.25 12.43
N SER A 874 21.74 -49.28 12.08
CA SER A 874 22.99 -49.05 12.81
C SER A 874 22.72 -48.33 14.13
N ILE A 875 23.48 -48.68 15.17
CA ILE A 875 23.45 -47.97 16.45
C ILE A 875 24.04 -46.57 16.25
N VAL A 876 23.26 -45.54 16.56
CA VAL A 876 23.63 -44.11 16.46
C VAL A 876 24.16 -43.60 17.81
N GLY A 877 23.69 -44.16 18.92
CA GLY A 877 24.12 -43.75 20.25
C GLY A 877 23.57 -44.64 21.36
N SER A 878 24.07 -44.42 22.58
CA SER A 878 23.66 -45.15 23.77
C SER A 878 23.71 -44.25 25.01
N LEU A 879 22.74 -44.38 25.90
CA LEU A 879 22.68 -43.69 27.19
C LEU A 879 22.95 -44.70 28.31
N ALA A 880 23.89 -44.39 29.20
CA ALA A 880 24.19 -45.18 30.38
C ALA A 880 23.55 -44.52 31.60
N SER A 881 22.60 -45.21 32.23
CA SER A 881 21.92 -44.76 33.45
C SER A 881 22.17 -45.75 34.58
N THR A 882 22.43 -45.26 35.78
CA THR A 882 22.57 -46.13 36.96
C THR A 882 21.22 -46.63 37.48
N LEU A 883 20.11 -46.10 36.94
CA LEU A 883 18.75 -46.38 37.39
C LEU A 883 18.01 -47.34 36.45
N ASP A 884 17.08 -48.10 37.01
CA ASP A 884 16.22 -49.03 36.28
C ASP A 884 15.11 -48.27 35.54
N ILE A 885 15.28 -48.08 34.22
CA ILE A 885 14.32 -47.39 33.35
C ILE A 885 13.09 -48.27 33.10
N ARG A 886 11.90 -47.66 33.20
CA ARG A 886 10.59 -48.33 33.00
C ARG A 886 9.80 -47.76 31.83
N THR A 887 9.87 -46.45 31.64
CA THR A 887 9.15 -45.74 30.59
C THR A 887 10.04 -44.65 30.01
N MET A 888 9.71 -44.21 28.79
CA MET A 888 10.48 -43.21 28.06
C MET A 888 9.54 -42.33 27.25
N SER A 889 9.91 -41.06 27.11
CA SER A 889 9.29 -40.14 26.16
C SER A 889 10.36 -39.30 25.47
N VAL A 890 10.28 -39.17 24.15
CA VAL A 890 11.25 -38.42 23.33
C VAL A 890 10.55 -37.19 22.73
N SER A 891 11.16 -36.01 22.92
CA SER A 891 10.77 -34.73 22.30
C SER A 891 11.72 -34.35 21.16
N SER A 892 11.53 -33.17 20.58
CA SER A 892 12.40 -32.65 19.53
C SER A 892 13.86 -32.49 19.96
N GLU A 893 14.10 -32.10 21.21
CA GLU A 893 15.44 -31.80 21.75
C GLU A 893 15.86 -32.66 22.96
N LEU A 894 14.91 -33.27 23.68
CA LEU A 894 15.14 -33.94 24.96
C LEU A 894 14.62 -35.38 24.97
N ILE A 895 15.22 -36.21 25.83
CA ILE A 895 14.82 -37.59 26.11
C ILE A 895 14.53 -37.69 27.61
N TYR A 896 13.32 -38.10 27.96
CA TYR A 896 12.87 -38.30 29.34
C TYR A 896 12.85 -39.79 29.67
N LEU A 897 13.52 -40.16 30.75
CA LEU A 897 13.64 -41.55 31.20
C LEU A 897 13.01 -41.69 32.59
N GLY A 898 11.86 -42.36 32.65
CA GLY A 898 11.14 -42.62 33.89
C GLY A 898 11.70 -43.86 34.58
N CYS A 899 12.24 -43.68 35.77
CA CYS A 899 12.92 -44.74 36.53
C CYS A 899 12.00 -45.38 37.58
N LYS A 900 12.31 -46.62 37.95
CA LYS A 900 11.63 -47.35 39.01
C LYS A 900 11.75 -46.66 40.38
N SER A 901 12.78 -45.86 40.62
CA SER A 901 13.03 -45.14 41.87
C SER A 901 12.23 -43.83 42.03
N GLY A 902 11.27 -43.54 41.16
CA GLY A 902 10.51 -42.28 41.21
C GLY A 902 11.30 -41.08 40.69
N VAL A 903 12.29 -41.33 39.83
CA VAL A 903 13.21 -40.34 39.27
C VAL A 903 13.01 -40.25 37.77
N ILE A 904 12.94 -39.03 37.24
CA ILE A 904 12.99 -38.76 35.79
C ILE A 904 14.39 -38.24 35.45
N GLU A 905 15.13 -38.98 34.63
CA GLU A 905 16.38 -38.44 34.06
C GLU A 905 16.08 -37.77 32.71
N ILE A 906 16.58 -36.54 32.54
CA ILE A 906 16.41 -35.76 31.32
C ILE A 906 17.74 -35.70 30.60
N TRP A 907 17.74 -36.07 29.32
CA TRP A 907 18.93 -36.17 28.49
C TRP A 907 18.80 -35.31 27.23
N CYS A 908 19.90 -34.67 26.83
CA CYS A 908 19.96 -33.93 25.58
C CYS A 908 20.06 -34.90 24.40
N LYS A 909 19.13 -34.83 23.43
CA LYS A 909 19.11 -35.72 22.25
C LYS A 909 20.35 -35.58 21.38
N LYS A 910 20.90 -34.36 21.24
CA LYS A 910 22.10 -34.09 20.42
C LYS A 910 23.41 -34.52 21.10
N LYS A 911 23.60 -34.10 22.35
CA LYS A 911 24.84 -34.35 23.11
C LYS A 911 24.88 -35.74 23.76
N LEU A 912 23.73 -36.41 23.88
CA LEU A 912 23.55 -37.67 24.61
C LEU A 912 24.11 -37.60 26.04
N SER A 913 24.00 -36.42 26.67
CA SER A 913 24.43 -36.14 28.04
C SER A 913 23.22 -35.85 28.93
N ARG A 914 23.31 -36.23 30.20
CA ARG A 914 22.28 -35.93 31.19
C ARG A 914 22.27 -34.43 31.48
N VAL A 915 21.10 -33.82 31.37
CA VAL A 915 20.85 -32.38 31.57
C VAL A 915 20.35 -32.15 32.99
N GLU A 916 19.37 -32.93 33.43
CA GLU A 916 18.69 -32.72 34.71
C GLU A 916 18.16 -34.04 35.27
N THR A 917 17.80 -34.05 36.54
CA THR A 917 17.15 -35.18 37.22
C THR A 917 16.01 -34.64 38.09
N LEU A 918 14.77 -35.01 37.76
CA LEU A 918 13.59 -34.62 38.53
C LEU A 918 13.25 -35.73 39.50
N GLN A 919 13.11 -35.38 40.77
CA GLN A 919 12.67 -36.29 41.82
C GLN A 919 11.19 -36.04 42.08
N ILE A 920 10.35 -37.06 41.85
CA ILE A 920 8.92 -36.99 42.15
C ILE A 920 8.71 -37.27 43.64
N ILE A 921 8.75 -38.54 44.03
CA ILE A 921 8.59 -39.00 45.41
C ILE A 921 9.41 -40.29 45.57
N PRO A 922 10.29 -40.41 46.58
CA PRO A 922 11.24 -41.52 46.72
C PRO A 922 10.62 -42.92 46.81
N THR A 923 9.34 -43.04 47.16
CA THR A 923 8.64 -44.31 47.41
C THR A 923 7.79 -44.80 46.23
N SER A 924 7.55 -43.96 45.22
CA SER A 924 6.66 -44.25 44.09
C SER A 924 7.44 -44.66 42.84
N ARG A 925 6.91 -45.60 42.04
CA ARG A 925 7.50 -46.00 40.76
C ARG A 925 6.83 -45.25 39.63
N ILE A 926 7.60 -44.77 38.65
CA ILE A 926 7.05 -44.19 37.43
C ILE A 926 6.61 -45.32 36.50
N LEU A 927 5.34 -45.31 36.08
CA LEU A 927 4.75 -46.35 35.23
C LEU A 927 4.56 -45.89 33.79
N CYS A 928 4.14 -44.65 33.59
CA CYS A 928 3.86 -44.09 32.26
C CYS A 928 4.22 -42.60 32.18
N MET A 929 4.54 -42.15 30.97
CA MET A 929 4.84 -40.74 30.67
C MET A 929 4.31 -40.39 29.28
N ALA A 930 3.90 -39.15 29.09
CA ALA A 930 3.52 -38.60 27.80
C ALA A 930 3.90 -37.12 27.70
N ILE A 931 4.23 -36.67 26.49
CA ILE A 931 4.53 -35.28 26.19
C ILE A 931 3.38 -34.73 25.36
N ASP A 932 2.95 -33.50 25.65
CA ASP A 932 1.93 -32.86 24.82
C ASP A 932 2.40 -32.62 23.37
N THR A 933 1.45 -32.54 22.45
CA THR A 933 1.68 -32.30 21.02
C THR A 933 2.46 -31.02 20.70
N ASN A 934 2.40 -30.01 21.57
CA ASN A 934 3.17 -28.77 21.44
C ASN A 934 4.52 -28.83 22.15
N GLU A 935 4.81 -29.92 22.88
CA GLU A 935 5.98 -30.07 23.74
C GLU A 935 6.06 -28.95 24.82
N ASP A 936 4.90 -28.58 25.38
CA ASP A 936 4.77 -27.53 26.41
C ASP A 936 4.83 -28.09 27.85
N PHE A 937 4.42 -29.35 28.05
CA PHE A 937 4.53 -30.03 29.33
C PHE A 937 4.70 -31.55 29.18
N LEU A 938 5.30 -32.16 30.20
CA LEU A 938 5.45 -33.60 30.43
C LEU A 938 4.42 -34.04 31.47
N VAL A 939 3.69 -35.12 31.19
CA VAL A 939 2.76 -35.76 32.12
C VAL A 939 3.33 -37.09 32.58
N VAL A 940 3.28 -37.35 33.89
CA VAL A 940 3.79 -38.58 34.50
C VAL A 940 2.71 -39.22 35.37
N GLY A 941 2.58 -40.55 35.25
CA GLY A 941 1.72 -41.37 36.10
C GLY A 941 2.53 -42.36 36.95
N THR A 942 2.16 -42.50 38.21
CA THR A 942 2.91 -43.28 39.22
C THR A 942 2.14 -44.48 39.76
N SER A 943 2.88 -45.39 40.42
CA SER A 943 2.32 -46.59 41.04
C SER A 943 1.53 -46.35 42.33
N ASP A 944 1.61 -45.17 42.93
CA ASP A 944 0.78 -44.77 44.08
C ASP A 944 -0.49 -44.02 43.65
N GLY A 945 -0.73 -43.90 42.34
CA GLY A 945 -1.96 -43.31 41.80
C GLY A 945 -1.90 -41.81 41.57
N ARG A 946 -0.72 -41.19 41.52
CA ARG A 946 -0.58 -39.75 41.26
C ARG A 946 -0.37 -39.45 39.78
N ILE A 947 -0.86 -38.28 39.37
CA ILE A 947 -0.60 -37.67 38.06
C ILE A 947 0.12 -36.36 38.31
N GLN A 948 1.27 -36.17 37.65
CA GLN A 948 2.05 -34.95 37.75
C GLN A 948 2.30 -34.35 36.37
N THR A 949 2.27 -33.03 36.30
CA THR A 949 2.60 -32.27 35.10
C THR A 949 3.77 -31.35 35.34
N TRP A 950 4.75 -31.40 34.43
CA TRP A 950 5.95 -30.59 34.46
C TRP A 950 5.99 -29.71 33.21
N GLY A 951 6.04 -28.39 33.40
CA GLY A 951 6.08 -27.41 32.32
C GLY A 951 7.51 -27.16 31.88
N PHE A 952 7.70 -26.97 30.57
CA PHE A 952 8.99 -26.56 30.01
C PHE A 952 9.05 -25.04 29.97
N SER A 953 9.92 -24.43 30.80
CA SER A 953 10.06 -22.96 30.87
C SER A 953 11.30 -22.43 30.17
#